data_AF-A0A1W1CJQ4-F1
#
_entry.id   AF-A0A1W1CJQ4-F1
#
_cell.length_a   1.000
_cell.length_b   1.000
_cell.length_c   1.000
_cell.angle_alpha   90.00
_cell.angle_beta   90.00
_cell.angle_gamma   90.00
#
_symmetry.space_group_name_H-M   'P 1'
#
loop_
_entity.id
_entity.type
_entity.pdbx_description
1 polymer ?
#
loop_
_entity_poly.entity_id
_entity_poly.type
_entity_poly.pdbx_seq_one_letter_code
_entity_poly.pdbx_strand_id
1 'polypeptide(L)'
;MSVFRKVLLLGIILLMPATLFSANEKSDNSLAVIYTVDGNIQDKFNALMEEKIKTIGFHLTDPHKRVNDQYKKKYGSTVLDVLSFMPVVNDKMMLPLLNIDPRIAGFGPFNMLIAKKLDEPDTQVGHLSPKVMLDILGIKNDKVRKTFTESFKPLNAMLEKELGGKKRYLSVKKLPEQTMLTYEYDFQPVDDIEDFMDEIQDKFETAFIDKNYLIAGYHNFMEGTPDAKKILKGYDAFWSYSLCHLEFSYNMFDTKGAHPLAGLFAPCTMYMFIPKGSNKLFVGMYRLHNWSDTLGITDEKRVKLVEKLDTEIPALLKQIGMKPIPNVNPLTLLKKAPAAKTAETTPTASSVSKNKKKFLAKMYVIEGKAEKQYNQLVEKEIESVGFNMADPHHRVNDQYKAKYGSTVLDVLSFLPAVNDNVVMPLFNIDPRIAGFSPFNMLIYKKLTDKVTHVGHLTPEAMLDILGIDDETVKSKFTASFGPLDKKIETFFKAKGLKYTIKQIPYENTTKKKMLNFIYTFKRDDNTDMDDFIEEFQNKFELAFIDKHYLIAGFHNFMDNDDAEDVIGGFDAFWSYSLCHLNYSYNVFDTEGARPDAGLFAPCTMYVYIKKDSNQMVIGMPTLANVKNTLHITSKKRVEWIDKLDKEIPEILTSMGMVAVENVNPLKETLKPLAVTVTANKTKTKIREHIPAAKTKPETATLVKKGTEAPAALQKTGEKTAAQLKQEGETIKIGGETIKITIPKPPKPVQPVKVETYNSQDIADRSIKFSKRMPPNYIPPEQRAAKQKAQNTATNIGEVVHGRVSAYIRGKFIDVKEAEERLKKAGFTILSVTALDKKGKLVSIVFTDKELTKEASKKNRGFAASLRLLVNKKDHHISITNPIYMAKAFLQDDYNDKAAKAALKKITSNFDNLLNSKDKLKFQLLPKYQFMHGMPQYQDMVVVARGNNLLKKIKHNKKVVFEQKLDNGATLIGVLLGRRTNKFISRIGTNNAALLPYPVLIENGEAKIMEPKYYISVMYPLLQMSEFMTIATVPGAIIRDCGKVFK
;
A
#
# COMPACT_ATOMS: atom_id res chain seq x y z
N MET A 1 56.72 -43.06 60.38
CA MET A 1 55.31 -43.50 60.50
C MET A 1 54.49 -42.57 59.60
N SER A 2 53.60 -42.95 58.69
CA SER A 2 53.16 -44.26 58.16
C SER A 2 52.77 -44.02 56.68
N VAL A 3 53.56 -44.44 55.69
CA VAL A 3 53.46 -45.72 54.92
C VAL A 3 52.29 -45.79 53.90
N PHE A 4 52.65 -45.54 52.63
CA PHE A 4 52.23 -46.24 51.40
C PHE A 4 50.73 -46.41 51.01
N ARG A 5 50.31 -45.78 49.89
CA ARG A 5 50.32 -46.42 48.54
C ARG A 5 49.86 -45.51 47.37
N LYS A 6 50.62 -45.54 46.28
CA LYS A 6 50.25 -45.27 44.86
C LYS A 6 49.74 -43.88 44.45
N VAL A 7 50.70 -43.00 44.14
CA VAL A 7 50.57 -41.97 43.08
C VAL A 7 51.84 -42.00 42.22
N LEU A 8 51.84 -42.74 41.11
CA LEU A 8 52.66 -42.50 39.90
C LEU A 8 52.34 -43.54 38.81
N LEU A 9 51.74 -43.14 37.69
CA LEU A 9 51.88 -43.74 36.34
C LEU A 9 50.90 -43.08 35.36
N LEU A 10 51.40 -42.08 34.60
CA LEU A 10 50.98 -41.77 33.23
C LEU A 10 51.88 -40.68 32.66
N GLY A 11 53.00 -41.11 32.09
CA GLY A 11 53.84 -40.26 31.24
C GLY A 11 53.50 -40.48 29.77
N ILE A 12 53.69 -39.43 28.97
CA ILE A 12 54.14 -39.46 27.57
C ILE A 12 53.37 -40.40 26.60
N ILE A 13 52.29 -39.86 26.04
CA ILE A 13 51.85 -40.08 24.65
C ILE A 13 51.41 -38.68 24.17
N LEU A 14 52.25 -37.83 23.58
CA LEU A 14 53.08 -37.96 22.38
C LEU A 14 52.28 -38.34 21.12
N LEU A 15 51.74 -37.29 20.49
CA LEU A 15 51.55 -37.12 19.04
C LEU A 15 51.04 -38.35 18.27
N MET A 16 49.72 -38.53 18.25
CA MET A 16 49.02 -39.01 17.06
C MET A 16 48.14 -37.88 16.52
N PRO A 17 48.34 -37.41 15.27
CA PRO A 17 47.39 -36.51 14.64
C PRO A 17 46.11 -37.29 14.36
N ALA A 18 44.97 -36.82 14.89
CA ALA A 18 43.66 -37.36 14.53
C ALA A 18 43.30 -36.92 13.10
N THR A 19 43.88 -37.61 12.12
CA THR A 19 43.58 -37.51 10.69
C THR A 19 42.18 -38.07 10.38
N LEU A 20 41.15 -37.33 10.79
CA LEU A 20 39.77 -37.50 10.34
C LEU A 20 39.33 -36.34 9.43
N PHE A 21 40.24 -35.91 8.54
CA PHE A 21 39.92 -35.17 7.32
C PHE A 21 40.18 -36.03 6.09
N SER A 22 39.33 -37.06 5.92
CA SER A 22 39.10 -37.68 4.60
C SER A 22 37.67 -38.16 4.50
N ALA A 23 36.75 -37.21 4.35
CA ALA A 23 35.41 -37.47 3.81
C ALA A 23 35.39 -37.04 2.34
N ASN A 24 36.22 -37.70 1.52
CA ASN A 24 36.03 -37.71 0.07
C ASN A 24 34.91 -38.71 -0.27
N GLU A 25 33.73 -38.50 0.32
CA GLU A 25 32.59 -39.39 0.26
C GLU A 25 31.54 -38.90 -0.76
N LYS A 26 30.78 -39.86 -1.29
CA LYS A 26 30.00 -39.72 -2.52
C LYS A 26 28.95 -38.60 -2.44
N SER A 27 28.82 -37.87 -3.55
CA SER A 27 28.03 -36.64 -3.69
C SER A 27 26.52 -36.77 -3.50
N ASP A 28 25.98 -37.97 -3.29
CA ASP A 28 24.57 -38.30 -3.50
C ASP A 28 23.59 -37.64 -2.53
N ASN A 29 23.99 -37.24 -1.32
CA ASN A 29 23.14 -36.56 -0.33
C ASN A 29 23.64 -35.15 0.04
N SER A 30 24.35 -34.49 -0.88
CA SER A 30 24.85 -33.13 -0.68
C SER A 30 23.75 -32.07 -0.89
N LEU A 31 23.56 -31.19 0.09
CA LEU A 31 22.71 -29.99 0.04
C LEU A 31 23.28 -28.92 -0.90
N ALA A 32 24.60 -28.70 -0.85
CA ALA A 32 25.27 -27.63 -1.59
C ALA A 32 26.74 -27.95 -1.84
N VAL A 33 27.31 -27.29 -2.86
CA VAL A 33 28.74 -27.26 -3.15
C VAL A 33 29.29 -25.90 -2.69
N ILE A 34 30.29 -25.91 -1.81
CA ILE A 34 30.93 -24.71 -1.27
C ILE A 34 32.41 -24.71 -1.58
N TYR A 35 32.90 -23.58 -2.06
CA TYR A 35 34.30 -23.25 -2.28
C TYR A 35 34.73 -22.24 -1.22
N THR A 36 35.63 -22.65 -0.32
CA THR A 36 36.25 -21.77 0.67
C THR A 36 37.60 -21.30 0.14
N VAL A 37 37.75 -19.99 -0.06
CA VAL A 37 38.94 -19.35 -0.66
C VAL A 37 39.48 -18.31 0.31
N ASP A 38 40.81 -18.32 0.53
CA ASP A 38 41.47 -17.37 1.43
C ASP A 38 41.31 -15.91 0.95
N GLY A 39 41.22 -15.00 1.91
CA GLY A 39 41.02 -13.57 1.70
C GLY A 39 39.66 -13.18 1.14
N ASN A 40 39.54 -11.91 0.73
CA ASN A 40 38.34 -11.36 0.10
C ASN A 40 38.45 -11.48 -1.44
N ILE A 41 37.63 -12.34 -2.05
CA ILE A 41 37.63 -12.57 -3.51
C ILE A 41 36.43 -11.94 -4.24
N GLN A 42 35.78 -10.94 -3.64
CA GLN A 42 34.54 -10.35 -4.15
C GLN A 42 34.63 -9.95 -5.64
N ASP A 43 35.67 -9.22 -6.02
CA ASP A 43 35.76 -8.65 -7.37
C ASP A 43 36.12 -9.72 -8.42
N LYS A 44 36.95 -10.69 -8.03
CA LYS A 44 37.25 -11.89 -8.83
C LYS A 44 35.99 -12.72 -9.09
N PHE A 45 35.14 -12.89 -8.08
CA PHE A 45 33.85 -13.57 -8.21
C PHE A 45 32.86 -12.76 -9.05
N ASN A 46 32.77 -11.44 -8.85
CA ASN A 46 31.93 -10.57 -9.66
C ASN A 46 32.25 -10.70 -11.16
N ALA A 47 33.54 -10.58 -11.54
CA ALA A 47 33.97 -10.72 -12.94
C ALA A 47 33.63 -12.10 -13.53
N LEU A 48 33.87 -13.18 -12.77
CA LEU A 48 33.46 -14.54 -13.16
C LEU A 48 31.96 -14.64 -13.48
N MET A 49 31.13 -14.06 -12.60
CA MET A 49 29.66 -14.08 -12.70
C MET A 49 29.10 -13.16 -13.79
N GLU A 50 29.75 -12.04 -14.08
CA GLU A 50 29.25 -11.05 -15.06
C GLU A 50 29.73 -11.36 -16.48
N GLU A 51 30.89 -11.97 -16.65
CA GLU A 51 31.53 -12.20 -17.95
C GLU A 51 31.54 -13.68 -18.35
N LYS A 52 32.12 -14.54 -17.51
CA LYS A 52 32.55 -15.88 -17.91
C LYS A 52 31.45 -16.93 -17.93
N ILE A 53 30.49 -16.92 -17.00
CA ILE A 53 29.41 -17.93 -16.95
C ILE A 53 28.57 -18.03 -18.24
N LYS A 54 28.52 -16.94 -19.02
CA LYS A 54 27.81 -16.88 -20.32
C LYS A 54 28.39 -17.87 -21.33
N THR A 55 29.68 -18.18 -21.23
CA THR A 55 30.36 -19.16 -22.10
C THR A 55 29.88 -20.60 -21.87
N ILE A 56 29.34 -20.91 -20.69
CA ILE A 56 28.74 -22.21 -20.34
C ILE A 56 27.20 -22.16 -20.32
N GLY A 57 26.60 -21.09 -20.89
CA GLY A 57 25.16 -20.96 -21.09
C GLY A 57 24.37 -20.40 -19.90
N PHE A 58 25.01 -20.13 -18.77
CA PHE A 58 24.37 -19.45 -17.63
C PHE A 58 24.48 -17.94 -17.77
N HIS A 59 23.47 -17.19 -17.31
CA HIS A 59 23.53 -15.74 -17.19
C HIS A 59 22.87 -15.27 -15.90
N LEU A 60 23.26 -14.07 -15.45
CA LEU A 60 22.63 -13.39 -14.33
C LEU A 60 21.27 -12.82 -14.74
N THR A 61 20.27 -12.93 -13.87
CA THR A 61 18.98 -12.26 -14.03
C THR A 61 18.99 -10.92 -13.28
N ASP A 62 19.01 -10.95 -11.96
CA ASP A 62 18.94 -9.76 -11.08
C ASP A 62 20.00 -9.81 -9.95
N PRO A 63 21.28 -9.52 -10.24
CA PRO A 63 22.37 -9.61 -9.26
C PRO A 63 22.29 -8.52 -8.18
N HIS A 64 22.39 -8.92 -6.92
CA HIS A 64 22.35 -8.06 -5.74
C HIS A 64 23.68 -8.12 -4.99
N LYS A 65 24.55 -7.14 -5.28
CA LYS A 65 25.89 -7.01 -4.68
C LYS A 65 25.85 -6.30 -3.31
N ARG A 66 26.71 -6.74 -2.38
CA ARG A 66 26.94 -6.14 -1.05
C ARG A 66 25.65 -5.82 -0.27
N VAL A 67 24.77 -6.82 -0.18
CA VAL A 67 23.47 -6.72 0.52
C VAL A 67 23.65 -6.40 2.01
N ASN A 68 24.75 -6.86 2.61
CA ASN A 68 25.17 -6.54 3.98
C ASN A 68 25.37 -5.03 4.22
N ASP A 69 25.77 -4.24 3.21
CA ASP A 69 25.88 -2.79 3.37
C ASP A 69 24.49 -2.13 3.51
N GLN A 70 23.47 -2.66 2.82
CA GLN A 70 22.08 -2.20 2.94
C GLN A 70 21.50 -2.58 4.31
N TYR A 71 21.85 -3.77 4.82
CA TYR A 71 21.49 -4.18 6.18
C TYR A 71 22.15 -3.27 7.23
N LYS A 72 23.46 -3.02 7.13
CA LYS A 72 24.17 -2.08 8.00
C LYS A 72 23.53 -0.69 7.99
N LYS A 73 23.16 -0.19 6.80
CA LYS A 73 22.50 1.11 6.63
C LYS A 73 21.09 1.17 7.24
N LYS A 74 20.31 0.08 7.15
CA LYS A 74 18.91 0.04 7.61
C LYS A 74 18.76 -0.34 9.09
N TYR A 75 19.60 -1.26 9.58
CA TYR A 75 19.51 -1.88 10.91
C TYR A 75 20.70 -1.53 11.83
N GLY A 76 21.65 -0.72 11.35
CA GLY A 76 22.73 -0.15 12.15
C GLY A 76 23.96 -1.05 12.33
N SER A 77 23.91 -2.33 11.97
CA SER A 77 25.02 -3.27 12.12
C SER A 77 25.05 -4.37 11.06
N THR A 78 26.23 -4.98 10.88
CA THR A 78 26.50 -6.14 10.04
C THR A 78 27.60 -6.97 10.70
N VAL A 79 27.56 -8.28 10.54
CA VAL A 79 28.62 -9.24 10.90
C VAL A 79 29.40 -9.72 9.67
N LEU A 80 29.04 -9.23 8.47
CA LEU A 80 29.59 -9.65 7.19
C LEU A 80 30.44 -8.56 6.53
N ASP A 81 31.58 -8.97 5.99
CA ASP A 81 32.42 -8.18 5.10
C ASP A 81 31.80 -8.15 3.69
N VAL A 82 31.34 -9.31 3.21
CA VAL A 82 30.71 -9.49 1.91
C VAL A 82 29.46 -10.36 2.06
N LEU A 83 28.35 -9.93 1.48
CA LEU A 83 27.20 -10.78 1.15
C LEU A 83 26.65 -10.34 -0.20
N SER A 84 26.65 -11.23 -1.21
CA SER A 84 25.97 -10.94 -2.48
C SER A 84 25.19 -12.16 -2.97
N PHE A 85 24.05 -11.88 -3.59
CA PHE A 85 23.23 -12.88 -4.28
C PHE A 85 23.39 -12.65 -5.79
N MET A 86 23.73 -13.71 -6.52
CA MET A 86 23.91 -13.68 -7.96
C MET A 86 22.98 -14.73 -8.58
N PRO A 87 21.68 -14.40 -8.76
CA PRO A 87 20.72 -15.34 -9.30
C PRO A 87 21.04 -15.63 -10.77
N VAL A 88 21.17 -16.91 -11.12
CA VAL A 88 21.52 -17.37 -12.47
C VAL A 88 20.53 -18.37 -13.03
N VAL A 89 20.43 -18.38 -14.36
CA VAL A 89 19.62 -19.34 -15.13
C VAL A 89 20.30 -19.72 -16.44
N ASN A 90 20.02 -20.91 -16.96
CA ASN A 90 20.48 -21.38 -18.27
C ASN A 90 19.25 -21.72 -19.12
N ASP A 91 18.71 -20.73 -19.83
CA ASP A 91 17.45 -20.89 -20.58
C ASP A 91 17.53 -21.95 -21.69
N LYS A 92 18.69 -22.09 -22.35
CA LYS A 92 18.87 -23.14 -23.38
C LYS A 92 18.63 -24.54 -22.82
N MET A 93 18.98 -24.77 -21.55
CA MET A 93 18.70 -26.01 -20.82
C MET A 93 17.30 -26.03 -20.22
N MET A 94 16.84 -24.91 -19.62
CA MET A 94 15.55 -24.85 -18.93
C MET A 94 14.35 -25.00 -19.88
N LEU A 95 14.31 -24.26 -20.99
CA LEU A 95 13.11 -24.15 -21.85
C LEU A 95 12.60 -25.52 -22.36
N PRO A 96 13.45 -26.48 -22.81
CA PRO A 96 12.99 -27.82 -23.15
C PRO A 96 12.50 -28.64 -21.95
N LEU A 97 12.99 -28.40 -20.73
CA LEU A 97 12.58 -29.11 -19.52
C LEU A 97 11.27 -28.58 -18.94
N LEU A 98 10.95 -27.30 -19.13
CA LEU A 98 9.65 -26.72 -18.73
C LEU A 98 8.48 -27.50 -19.37
N ASN A 99 8.62 -27.88 -20.64
CA ASN A 99 7.64 -28.72 -21.37
C ASN A 99 7.50 -30.16 -20.81
N ILE A 100 8.36 -30.60 -19.88
CA ILE A 100 8.32 -31.93 -19.27
C ILE A 100 7.81 -31.85 -17.84
N ASP A 101 8.38 -30.96 -17.01
CA ASP A 101 7.93 -30.69 -15.65
C ASP A 101 8.20 -29.21 -15.31
N PRO A 102 7.19 -28.32 -15.40
CA PRO A 102 7.39 -26.88 -15.29
C PRO A 102 7.81 -26.44 -13.89
N ARG A 103 7.66 -27.31 -12.88
CA ARG A 103 8.10 -27.06 -11.50
C ARG A 103 9.60 -26.79 -11.40
N ILE A 104 10.40 -27.20 -12.38
CA ILE A 104 11.85 -26.92 -12.43
C ILE A 104 12.17 -25.42 -12.39
N ALA A 105 11.25 -24.57 -12.85
CA ALA A 105 11.35 -23.11 -12.73
C ALA A 105 11.39 -22.60 -11.27
N GLY A 106 11.01 -23.41 -10.27
CA GLY A 106 11.15 -23.06 -8.86
C GLY A 106 12.61 -22.90 -8.36
N PHE A 107 13.59 -23.28 -9.18
CA PHE A 107 15.01 -22.90 -9.02
C PHE A 107 15.59 -22.27 -10.31
N GLY A 108 14.74 -21.63 -11.10
CA GLY A 108 15.12 -20.84 -12.28
C GLY A 108 14.62 -19.40 -12.14
N PRO A 109 15.45 -18.45 -11.68
CA PRO A 109 16.87 -18.58 -11.32
C PRO A 109 17.13 -19.24 -9.94
N PHE A 110 18.38 -19.64 -9.70
CA PHE A 110 18.94 -20.06 -8.40
C PHE A 110 20.18 -19.24 -8.03
N ASN A 111 20.60 -19.23 -6.75
CA ASN A 111 21.77 -18.45 -6.36
C ASN A 111 23.11 -19.07 -6.74
N MET A 112 24.01 -18.19 -7.18
CA MET A 112 25.42 -18.27 -6.81
C MET A 112 25.67 -17.31 -5.63
N LEU A 113 25.82 -17.85 -4.42
CA LEU A 113 26.09 -17.09 -3.20
C LEU A 113 27.57 -16.75 -3.09
N ILE A 114 27.89 -15.54 -2.62
CA ILE A 114 29.18 -15.20 -1.99
C ILE A 114 28.92 -14.61 -0.60
N ALA A 115 29.64 -15.12 0.40
CA ALA A 115 29.59 -14.63 1.77
C ALA A 115 30.98 -14.66 2.41
N LYS A 116 31.34 -13.60 3.14
CA LYS A 116 32.53 -13.53 4.00
C LYS A 116 32.17 -12.81 5.29
N LYS A 117 32.52 -13.40 6.45
CA LYS A 117 32.33 -12.75 7.75
C LYS A 117 33.44 -11.74 8.05
N LEU A 118 33.18 -10.84 8.99
CA LEU A 118 34.18 -9.89 9.49
C LEU A 118 35.28 -10.57 10.31
N ASP A 119 34.94 -11.65 11.02
CA ASP A 119 35.80 -12.40 11.94
C ASP A 119 36.45 -13.66 11.31
N GLU A 120 36.13 -13.98 10.05
CA GLU A 120 36.72 -15.08 9.30
C GLU A 120 37.63 -14.55 8.16
N PRO A 121 38.82 -15.13 7.93
CA PRO A 121 39.72 -14.72 6.85
C PRO A 121 39.19 -15.13 5.48
N ASP A 122 38.53 -16.29 5.39
CA ASP A 122 38.10 -16.92 4.15
C ASP A 122 36.78 -16.36 3.61
N THR A 123 36.69 -16.23 2.29
CA THR A 123 35.42 -16.10 1.57
C THR A 123 34.82 -17.48 1.27
N GLN A 124 33.50 -17.61 1.37
CA GLN A 124 32.75 -18.78 0.96
C GLN A 124 31.86 -18.47 -0.26
N VAL A 125 31.99 -19.26 -1.31
CA VAL A 125 31.19 -19.18 -2.55
C VAL A 125 30.48 -20.51 -2.79
N GLY A 126 29.24 -20.52 -3.30
CA GLY A 126 28.59 -21.78 -3.65
C GLY A 126 27.18 -21.69 -4.17
N HIS A 127 26.59 -22.86 -4.43
CA HIS A 127 25.19 -23.04 -4.84
C HIS A 127 24.59 -24.33 -4.26
N LEU A 128 23.26 -24.42 -4.22
CA LEU A 128 22.56 -25.66 -3.87
C LEU A 128 22.86 -26.78 -4.88
N SER A 129 22.83 -28.02 -4.43
CA SER A 129 22.96 -29.20 -5.28
C SER A 129 21.73 -29.35 -6.18
N PRO A 130 21.88 -29.56 -7.50
CA PRO A 130 20.75 -29.73 -8.40
C PRO A 130 19.88 -30.93 -8.02
N LYS A 131 20.46 -31.98 -7.41
CA LYS A 131 19.71 -33.14 -6.92
C LYS A 131 18.73 -32.73 -5.81
N VAL A 132 19.18 -31.93 -4.85
CA VAL A 132 18.35 -31.45 -3.73
C VAL A 132 17.33 -30.40 -4.19
N MET A 133 17.66 -29.56 -5.18
CA MET A 133 16.66 -28.71 -5.85
C MET A 133 15.51 -29.57 -6.41
N LEU A 134 15.83 -30.63 -7.17
CA LEU A 134 14.85 -31.55 -7.75
C LEU A 134 14.02 -32.31 -6.68
N ASP A 135 14.65 -32.66 -5.56
CA ASP A 135 13.99 -33.34 -4.44
C ASP A 135 13.02 -32.41 -3.69
N ILE A 136 13.41 -31.16 -3.43
CA ILE A 136 12.54 -30.12 -2.88
C ILE A 136 11.33 -29.89 -3.80
N LEU A 137 11.55 -29.78 -5.12
CA LEU A 137 10.46 -29.61 -6.08
C LEU A 137 9.56 -30.86 -6.22
N GLY A 138 10.00 -32.03 -5.76
CA GLY A 138 9.27 -33.29 -5.94
C GLY A 138 9.29 -33.81 -7.39
N ILE A 139 10.35 -33.52 -8.15
CA ILE A 139 10.50 -33.93 -9.54
C ILE A 139 11.15 -35.32 -9.62
N LYS A 140 10.41 -36.30 -10.11
CA LYS A 140 10.85 -37.70 -10.26
C LYS A 140 11.17 -38.11 -11.71
N ASN A 141 11.00 -37.22 -12.69
CA ASN A 141 11.23 -37.56 -14.11
C ASN A 141 12.72 -37.70 -14.42
N ASP A 142 13.18 -38.89 -14.80
CA ASP A 142 14.60 -39.20 -15.03
C ASP A 142 15.28 -38.30 -16.05
N LYS A 143 14.59 -37.93 -17.13
CA LYS A 143 15.15 -37.03 -18.16
C LYS A 143 15.37 -35.63 -17.59
N VAL A 144 14.39 -35.06 -16.88
CA VAL A 144 14.55 -33.76 -16.21
C VAL A 144 15.67 -33.84 -15.17
N ARG A 145 15.66 -34.87 -14.30
CA ARG A 145 16.67 -35.03 -13.24
C ARG A 145 18.08 -35.16 -13.80
N LYS A 146 18.27 -35.97 -14.84
CA LYS A 146 19.56 -36.15 -15.51
C LYS A 146 20.03 -34.85 -16.17
N THR A 147 19.25 -34.28 -17.08
CA THR A 147 19.66 -33.09 -17.84
C THR A 147 19.93 -31.88 -16.94
N PHE A 148 19.08 -31.64 -15.94
CA PHE A 148 19.28 -30.55 -14.99
C PHE A 148 20.54 -30.78 -14.13
N THR A 149 20.77 -31.99 -13.63
CA THR A 149 22.00 -32.30 -12.85
C THR A 149 23.26 -32.18 -13.71
N GLU A 150 23.21 -32.61 -14.97
CA GLU A 150 24.36 -32.54 -15.88
C GLU A 150 24.76 -31.11 -16.24
N SER A 151 23.81 -30.17 -16.33
CA SER A 151 24.14 -28.76 -16.63
C SER A 151 24.98 -28.04 -15.56
N PHE A 152 25.08 -28.58 -14.35
CA PHE A 152 25.95 -28.03 -13.30
C PHE A 152 27.40 -28.54 -13.41
N LYS A 153 27.69 -29.55 -14.24
CA LYS A 153 29.08 -30.05 -14.41
C LYS A 153 30.02 -28.97 -14.96
N PRO A 154 29.69 -28.21 -16.02
CA PRO A 154 30.53 -27.12 -16.51
C PRO A 154 30.66 -25.95 -15.51
N LEU A 155 29.60 -25.69 -14.73
CA LEU A 155 29.59 -24.65 -13.70
C LEU A 155 30.56 -25.00 -12.56
N ASN A 156 30.48 -26.21 -12.01
CA ASN A 156 31.43 -26.69 -10.99
C ASN A 156 32.88 -26.66 -11.49
N ALA A 157 33.14 -27.15 -12.70
CA ALA A 157 34.47 -27.14 -13.29
C ALA A 157 35.01 -25.72 -13.52
N MET A 158 34.15 -24.77 -13.90
CA MET A 158 34.50 -23.36 -14.02
C MET A 158 34.82 -22.74 -12.65
N LEU A 159 33.99 -22.99 -11.62
CA LEU A 159 34.23 -22.50 -10.26
C LEU A 159 35.55 -23.04 -9.68
N GLU A 160 35.83 -24.33 -9.87
CA GLU A 160 37.08 -24.97 -9.45
C GLU A 160 38.30 -24.35 -10.12
N LYS A 161 38.25 -24.18 -11.44
CA LYS A 161 39.34 -23.61 -12.23
C LYS A 161 39.59 -22.13 -11.91
N GLU A 162 38.52 -21.35 -11.80
CA GLU A 162 38.60 -19.89 -11.75
C GLU A 162 38.78 -19.39 -10.32
N LEU A 163 38.05 -19.93 -9.34
CA LEU A 163 38.14 -19.47 -7.95
C LEU A 163 39.28 -20.16 -7.18
N GLY A 164 39.41 -21.48 -7.34
CA GLY A 164 40.29 -22.33 -6.54
C GLY A 164 39.76 -22.59 -5.13
N GLY A 165 40.67 -22.80 -4.17
CA GLY A 165 40.34 -23.00 -2.76
C GLY A 165 39.87 -24.41 -2.38
N LYS A 166 39.42 -24.57 -1.14
CA LYS A 166 38.97 -25.85 -0.58
C LYS A 166 37.50 -26.09 -0.92
N LYS A 167 37.24 -27.06 -1.81
CA LYS A 167 35.89 -27.56 -2.10
C LYS A 167 35.38 -28.43 -0.96
N ARG A 168 34.15 -28.21 -0.52
CA ARG A 168 33.43 -29.03 0.46
C ARG A 168 31.95 -29.15 0.09
N TYR A 169 31.30 -30.23 0.52
CA TYR A 169 29.86 -30.39 0.39
C TYR A 169 29.18 -30.09 1.74
N LEU A 170 28.04 -29.40 1.71
CA LEU A 170 27.12 -29.39 2.86
C LEU A 170 26.23 -30.63 2.77
N SER A 171 25.98 -31.32 3.87
CA SER A 171 25.03 -32.45 3.93
C SER A 171 23.62 -31.95 4.23
N VAL A 172 22.60 -32.59 3.64
CA VAL A 172 21.20 -32.36 4.05
C VAL A 172 20.99 -32.94 5.46
N LYS A 173 20.37 -32.17 6.36
CA LYS A 173 19.92 -32.67 7.68
C LYS A 173 18.58 -33.41 7.58
N LYS A 174 17.53 -32.71 7.17
CA LYS A 174 16.19 -33.28 6.89
C LYS A 174 15.51 -32.45 5.78
N LEU A 175 14.58 -33.06 5.03
CA LEU A 175 13.60 -32.32 4.23
C LEU A 175 12.27 -32.21 5.00
N PRO A 176 11.57 -31.06 4.97
CA PRO A 176 10.25 -30.94 5.58
C PRO A 176 9.24 -31.85 4.87
N GLU A 177 8.20 -32.29 5.59
CA GLU A 177 7.15 -33.18 5.03
C GLU A 177 6.42 -32.52 3.85
N GLN A 178 6.22 -31.21 3.92
CA GLN A 178 5.78 -30.39 2.81
C GLN A 178 6.94 -29.50 2.34
N THR A 179 7.49 -29.80 1.17
CA THR A 179 8.58 -29.02 0.56
C THR A 179 8.08 -27.86 -0.30
N MET A 180 6.84 -27.91 -0.81
CA MET A 180 6.31 -26.97 -1.81
C MET A 180 5.02 -26.28 -1.38
N LEU A 181 4.88 -25.04 -1.85
CA LEU A 181 3.64 -24.30 -2.02
C LEU A 181 3.26 -24.39 -3.52
N THR A 182 2.06 -24.86 -3.82
CA THR A 182 1.56 -25.03 -5.19
C THR A 182 0.10 -24.61 -5.26
N TYR A 183 -0.23 -23.79 -6.26
CA TYR A 183 -1.53 -23.14 -6.41
C TYR A 183 -1.97 -23.12 -7.88
N GLU A 184 -3.27 -23.03 -8.11
CA GLU A 184 -3.85 -22.65 -9.40
C GLU A 184 -4.77 -21.42 -9.25
N TYR A 185 -5.02 -20.71 -10.34
CA TYR A 185 -5.95 -19.60 -10.42
C TYR A 185 -6.72 -19.72 -11.74
N ASP A 186 -8.04 -19.81 -11.66
CA ASP A 186 -8.93 -19.81 -12.82
C ASP A 186 -9.22 -18.37 -13.23
N PHE A 187 -9.18 -18.08 -14.53
CA PHE A 187 -9.60 -16.79 -15.07
C PHE A 187 -10.57 -16.99 -16.25
N GLN A 188 -11.34 -15.96 -16.58
CA GLN A 188 -12.22 -16.01 -17.76
C GLN A 188 -11.40 -15.93 -19.05
N PRO A 189 -11.89 -16.45 -20.19
CA PRO A 189 -11.24 -16.24 -21.48
C PRO A 189 -11.01 -14.75 -21.74
N VAL A 190 -9.79 -14.38 -22.12
CA VAL A 190 -9.42 -13.00 -22.49
C VAL A 190 -8.97 -12.93 -23.94
N ASP A 191 -9.30 -11.82 -24.61
CA ASP A 191 -8.87 -11.57 -25.99
C ASP A 191 -7.37 -11.29 -26.10
N ASP A 192 -6.76 -10.69 -25.06
CA ASP A 192 -5.32 -10.48 -24.95
C ASP A 192 -4.79 -11.03 -23.60
N ILE A 193 -3.89 -12.02 -23.69
CA ILE A 193 -3.24 -12.61 -22.53
C ILE A 193 -2.19 -11.67 -21.92
N GLU A 194 -1.64 -10.70 -22.68
CA GLU A 194 -0.73 -9.69 -22.14
C GLU A 194 -1.46 -8.75 -21.16
N ASP A 195 -2.74 -8.41 -21.41
CA ASP A 195 -3.55 -7.59 -20.51
C ASP A 195 -3.90 -8.35 -19.21
N PHE A 196 -4.32 -9.63 -19.30
CA PHE A 196 -4.51 -10.47 -18.10
C PHE A 196 -3.23 -10.64 -17.29
N MET A 197 -2.10 -10.87 -17.97
CA MET A 197 -0.79 -10.94 -17.31
C MET A 197 -0.48 -9.64 -16.56
N ASP A 198 -0.74 -8.48 -17.16
CA ASP A 198 -0.50 -7.18 -16.54
C ASP A 198 -1.36 -6.99 -15.28
N GLU A 199 -2.62 -7.42 -15.27
CA GLU A 199 -3.50 -7.35 -14.10
C GLU A 199 -3.12 -8.33 -12.99
N ILE A 200 -2.93 -9.62 -13.30
CA ILE A 200 -2.60 -10.63 -12.26
C ILE A 200 -1.22 -10.38 -11.66
N GLN A 201 -0.27 -9.83 -12.44
CA GLN A 201 1.01 -9.36 -11.92
C GLN A 201 0.83 -8.13 -11.02
N ASP A 202 -0.02 -7.15 -11.34
CA ASP A 202 -0.24 -5.99 -10.46
C ASP A 202 -0.95 -6.41 -9.15
N LYS A 203 -1.95 -7.30 -9.21
CA LYS A 203 -2.64 -7.89 -8.03
C LYS A 203 -1.63 -8.61 -7.14
N PHE A 204 -0.75 -9.43 -7.72
CA PHE A 204 0.32 -10.13 -7.01
C PHE A 204 1.39 -9.21 -6.42
N GLU A 205 1.98 -8.33 -7.23
CA GLU A 205 3.06 -7.42 -6.80
C GLU A 205 2.58 -6.52 -5.66
N THR A 206 1.36 -5.97 -5.76
CA THR A 206 0.75 -5.13 -4.72
C THR A 206 0.58 -5.89 -3.41
N ALA A 207 -0.07 -7.06 -3.44
CA ALA A 207 -0.35 -7.85 -2.25
C ALA A 207 0.93 -8.23 -1.47
N PHE A 208 2.02 -8.55 -2.18
CA PHE A 208 3.31 -8.86 -1.57
C PHE A 208 4.04 -7.60 -1.07
N ILE A 209 4.04 -6.49 -1.82
CA ILE A 209 4.66 -5.22 -1.39
C ILE A 209 4.00 -4.66 -0.12
N ASP A 210 2.67 -4.76 0.00
CA ASP A 210 1.92 -4.32 1.19
C ASP A 210 2.27 -5.10 2.46
N LYS A 211 2.83 -6.31 2.35
CA LYS A 211 3.40 -7.08 3.48
C LYS A 211 4.91 -6.91 3.64
N ASN A 212 5.52 -5.93 2.97
CA ASN A 212 6.97 -5.62 2.99
C ASN A 212 7.87 -6.65 2.28
N TYR A 213 7.31 -7.46 1.38
CA TYR A 213 8.12 -8.19 0.42
C TYR A 213 8.62 -7.23 -0.67
N LEU A 214 9.78 -7.55 -1.22
CA LEU A 214 10.36 -6.92 -2.39
C LEU A 214 10.33 -7.94 -3.52
N ILE A 215 9.92 -7.47 -4.70
CA ILE A 215 10.20 -8.16 -5.95
C ILE A 215 11.68 -7.88 -6.29
N ALA A 216 12.56 -8.78 -5.84
CA ALA A 216 14.00 -8.70 -6.01
C ALA A 216 14.48 -9.21 -7.38
N GLY A 217 13.57 -9.62 -8.26
CA GLY A 217 13.88 -9.98 -9.63
C GLY A 217 12.70 -10.62 -10.37
N TYR A 218 12.81 -10.68 -11.69
CA TYR A 218 11.78 -11.19 -12.59
C TYR A 218 12.41 -11.79 -13.85
N HIS A 219 12.07 -13.05 -14.17
CA HIS A 219 12.56 -13.73 -15.37
C HIS A 219 11.40 -14.21 -16.23
N ASN A 220 11.36 -13.83 -17.52
CA ASN A 220 10.34 -14.25 -18.47
C ASN A 220 10.88 -15.36 -19.38
N PHE A 221 10.50 -16.61 -19.11
CA PHE A 221 10.97 -17.75 -19.90
C PHE A 221 10.46 -17.70 -21.35
N MET A 222 9.35 -17.02 -21.64
CA MET A 222 8.88 -16.82 -23.03
C MET A 222 9.82 -15.91 -23.86
N GLU A 223 10.78 -15.23 -23.23
CA GLU A 223 11.73 -14.30 -23.85
C GLU A 223 13.21 -14.67 -23.60
N GLY A 224 13.50 -15.71 -22.80
CA GLY A 224 14.86 -16.07 -22.38
C GLY A 224 15.81 -16.52 -23.51
N THR A 225 15.30 -16.89 -24.68
CA THR A 225 16.09 -17.09 -25.91
C THR A 225 15.29 -16.64 -27.14
N PRO A 226 15.94 -16.37 -28.30
CA PRO A 226 15.23 -16.01 -29.53
C PRO A 226 14.18 -17.04 -29.99
N ASP A 227 14.42 -18.33 -29.74
CA ASP A 227 13.50 -19.43 -30.04
C ASP A 227 12.52 -19.77 -28.89
N ALA A 228 12.52 -19.02 -27.78
CA ALA A 228 11.78 -19.39 -26.57
C ALA A 228 10.28 -19.58 -26.82
N LYS A 229 9.59 -18.65 -27.48
CA LYS A 229 8.17 -18.78 -27.84
C LYS A 229 7.87 -19.99 -28.74
N LYS A 230 8.84 -20.45 -29.53
CA LYS A 230 8.74 -21.64 -30.39
C LYS A 230 8.92 -22.93 -29.60
N ILE A 231 9.87 -22.95 -28.65
CA ILE A 231 10.12 -24.08 -27.74
C ILE A 231 8.94 -24.23 -26.76
N LEU A 232 8.47 -23.13 -26.18
CA LEU A 232 7.37 -23.05 -25.22
C LEU A 232 5.99 -22.87 -25.88
N LYS A 233 5.80 -23.35 -27.12
CA LYS A 233 4.54 -23.19 -27.88
C LYS A 233 3.27 -23.75 -27.21
N GLY A 234 3.44 -24.54 -26.13
CA GLY A 234 2.36 -25.08 -25.29
C GLY A 234 1.98 -24.19 -24.10
N TYR A 235 2.56 -22.99 -24.01
CA TYR A 235 2.26 -21.97 -23.00
C TYR A 235 1.86 -20.67 -23.70
N ASP A 236 0.93 -19.93 -23.11
CA ASP A 236 0.68 -18.55 -23.49
C ASP A 236 1.57 -17.60 -22.67
N ALA A 237 1.91 -17.97 -21.43
CA ALA A 237 2.81 -17.23 -20.55
C ALA A 237 3.64 -18.15 -19.65
N PHE A 238 4.88 -17.76 -19.33
CA PHE A 238 5.74 -18.45 -18.36
C PHE A 238 6.80 -17.50 -17.80
N TRP A 239 6.77 -17.23 -16.49
CA TRP A 239 7.74 -16.37 -15.79
C TRP A 239 8.08 -16.89 -14.38
N SER A 240 9.04 -16.25 -13.72
CA SER A 240 9.31 -16.42 -12.29
C SER A 240 9.60 -15.09 -11.61
N TYR A 241 9.12 -14.95 -10.38
CA TYR A 241 9.45 -13.87 -9.46
C TYR A 241 10.50 -14.31 -8.46
N SER A 242 11.42 -13.41 -8.14
CA SER A 242 12.40 -13.56 -7.06
C SER A 242 11.95 -12.73 -5.86
N LEU A 243 11.40 -13.37 -4.82
CA LEU A 243 10.90 -12.67 -3.63
C LEU A 243 11.99 -12.48 -2.57
N CYS A 244 11.91 -11.37 -1.83
CA CYS A 244 12.78 -11.07 -0.69
C CYS A 244 12.01 -10.34 0.41
N HIS A 245 12.25 -10.62 1.69
CA HIS A 245 11.68 -9.86 2.81
C HIS A 245 12.83 -9.38 3.71
N LEU A 246 13.13 -8.07 3.70
CA LEU A 246 14.38 -7.54 4.26
C LEU A 246 14.63 -7.87 5.74
N GLU A 247 13.59 -7.88 6.57
CA GLU A 247 13.71 -8.23 7.99
C GLU A 247 14.10 -9.70 8.19
N PHE A 248 13.39 -10.64 7.55
CA PHE A 248 13.73 -12.06 7.51
C PHE A 248 15.16 -12.27 7.01
N SER A 249 15.50 -11.65 5.88
CA SER A 249 16.79 -11.77 5.20
C SER A 249 17.95 -11.29 6.10
N TYR A 250 17.79 -10.13 6.76
CA TYR A 250 18.78 -9.61 7.71
C TYR A 250 18.97 -10.54 8.91
N ASN A 251 17.87 -10.96 9.56
CA ASN A 251 17.95 -11.85 10.72
C ASN A 251 18.52 -13.23 10.36
N MET A 252 18.23 -13.75 9.16
CA MET A 252 18.74 -15.04 8.69
C MET A 252 20.24 -15.01 8.38
N PHE A 253 20.76 -13.92 7.79
CA PHE A 253 22.12 -13.88 7.25
C PHE A 253 23.13 -13.04 8.02
N ASP A 254 22.73 -11.90 8.61
CA ASP A 254 23.66 -10.82 8.98
C ASP A 254 23.45 -10.27 10.40
N THR A 255 23.12 -11.17 11.32
CA THR A 255 23.03 -10.90 12.76
C THR A 255 23.96 -11.83 13.55
N LYS A 256 24.17 -11.58 14.85
CA LYS A 256 24.99 -12.48 15.69
C LYS A 256 24.39 -13.90 15.68
N GLY A 257 25.22 -14.89 15.37
CA GLY A 257 24.81 -16.29 15.23
C GLY A 257 23.94 -16.58 14.00
N ALA A 258 23.94 -15.69 13.00
CA ALA A 258 23.22 -15.91 11.74
C ALA A 258 23.88 -16.99 10.87
N HIS A 259 23.16 -17.39 9.81
CA HIS A 259 23.55 -18.48 8.93
C HIS A 259 23.70 -17.95 7.48
N PRO A 260 24.79 -17.26 7.11
CA PRO A 260 24.96 -16.65 5.79
C PRO A 260 24.75 -17.62 4.62
N LEU A 261 25.13 -18.89 4.81
CA LEU A 261 24.93 -19.97 3.84
C LEU A 261 23.46 -20.33 3.60
N ALA A 262 22.51 -19.89 4.42
CA ALA A 262 21.10 -19.97 4.07
C ALA A 262 20.77 -19.12 2.82
N GLY A 263 21.63 -18.14 2.48
CA GLY A 263 21.56 -17.39 1.23
C GLY A 263 21.65 -18.24 -0.04
N LEU A 264 22.11 -19.50 0.04
CA LEU A 264 22.08 -20.45 -1.08
C LEU A 264 20.65 -20.70 -1.60
N PHE A 265 19.65 -20.54 -0.73
CA PHE A 265 18.23 -20.62 -1.09
C PHE A 265 17.64 -19.29 -1.59
N ALA A 266 18.30 -18.15 -1.43
CA ALA A 266 17.80 -16.88 -1.98
C ALA A 266 18.11 -16.79 -3.48
N PRO A 267 17.33 -16.09 -4.31
CA PRO A 267 16.05 -15.48 -3.99
C PRO A 267 14.96 -16.53 -3.77
N CYS A 268 13.88 -16.16 -3.10
CA CYS A 268 12.70 -17.02 -2.98
C CYS A 268 11.98 -17.10 -4.35
N THR A 269 12.38 -18.05 -5.20
CA THR A 269 11.88 -18.15 -6.58
C THR A 269 10.48 -18.77 -6.62
N MET A 270 9.50 -17.98 -7.06
CA MET A 270 8.13 -18.39 -7.33
C MET A 270 7.89 -18.39 -8.84
N TYR A 271 7.63 -19.56 -9.43
CA TYR A 271 7.29 -19.68 -10.85
C TYR A 271 5.80 -19.51 -11.09
N MET A 272 5.45 -19.06 -12.29
CA MET A 272 4.09 -18.80 -12.75
C MET A 272 3.98 -19.14 -14.24
N PHE A 273 2.95 -19.86 -14.67
CA PHE A 273 2.71 -20.12 -16.09
C PHE A 273 1.25 -20.38 -16.44
N ILE A 274 0.91 -20.12 -17.69
CA ILE A 274 -0.41 -20.33 -18.29
C ILE A 274 -0.24 -21.33 -19.44
N PRO A 275 -0.72 -22.59 -19.30
CA PRO A 275 -0.81 -23.52 -20.42
C PRO A 275 -1.71 -22.98 -21.52
N LYS A 276 -1.32 -23.24 -22.76
CA LYS A 276 -1.97 -22.64 -23.93
C LYS A 276 -3.48 -22.92 -24.00
N GLY A 277 -4.28 -21.85 -24.02
CA GLY A 277 -5.73 -21.89 -24.12
C GLY A 277 -6.46 -22.53 -22.93
N SER A 278 -5.81 -22.64 -21.77
CA SER A 278 -6.38 -23.32 -20.59
C SER A 278 -7.13 -22.41 -19.62
N ASN A 279 -6.97 -21.09 -19.75
CA ASN A 279 -7.45 -20.05 -18.82
C ASN A 279 -7.18 -20.37 -17.34
N LYS A 280 -6.07 -21.06 -17.07
CA LYS A 280 -5.57 -21.43 -15.75
C LYS A 280 -4.15 -20.96 -15.58
N LEU A 281 -3.89 -20.20 -14.53
CA LEU A 281 -2.55 -19.81 -14.10
C LEU A 281 -2.09 -20.78 -13.00
N PHE A 282 -0.97 -21.46 -13.22
CA PHE A 282 -0.33 -22.31 -12.22
C PHE A 282 0.82 -21.57 -11.55
N VAL A 283 0.90 -21.66 -10.22
CA VAL A 283 1.89 -20.95 -9.40
C VAL A 283 2.57 -21.93 -8.44
N GLY A 284 3.88 -21.81 -8.24
CA GLY A 284 4.55 -22.59 -7.22
C GLY A 284 5.88 -22.05 -6.73
N MET A 285 6.22 -22.37 -5.50
CA MET A 285 7.42 -21.94 -4.77
C MET A 285 7.78 -22.99 -3.72
N TYR A 286 9.06 -23.18 -3.41
CA TYR A 286 9.46 -24.03 -2.28
C TYR A 286 9.26 -23.30 -0.95
N ARG A 287 8.88 -24.06 0.09
CA ARG A 287 8.68 -23.54 1.45
C ARG A 287 9.98 -23.04 2.09
N LEU A 288 9.89 -22.02 2.94
CA LEU A 288 11.03 -21.53 3.73
C LEU A 288 11.47 -22.55 4.79
N HIS A 289 10.61 -23.50 5.20
CA HIS A 289 11.06 -24.64 6.02
C HIS A 289 12.15 -25.50 5.36
N ASN A 290 12.30 -25.48 4.03
CA ASN A 290 13.45 -26.14 3.40
C ASN A 290 14.78 -25.49 3.84
N TRP A 291 14.78 -24.23 4.26
CA TRP A 291 15.98 -23.53 4.74
C TRP A 291 16.35 -24.02 6.15
N SER A 292 15.38 -24.03 7.07
CA SER A 292 15.60 -24.45 8.46
C SER A 292 15.97 -25.93 8.55
N ASP A 293 15.20 -26.78 7.88
CA ASP A 293 15.26 -28.24 8.09
C ASP A 293 16.48 -28.86 7.42
N THR A 294 16.90 -28.34 6.25
CA THR A 294 18.07 -28.89 5.53
C THR A 294 19.39 -28.43 6.14
N LEU A 295 19.46 -27.21 6.68
CA LEU A 295 20.65 -26.65 7.33
C LEU A 295 20.71 -26.99 8.82
N GLY A 296 19.59 -27.38 9.44
CA GLY A 296 19.49 -27.66 10.87
C GLY A 296 19.44 -26.39 11.73
N ILE A 297 18.77 -25.34 11.26
CA ILE A 297 18.62 -24.08 12.00
C ILE A 297 17.57 -24.28 13.11
N THR A 298 18.03 -24.38 14.35
CA THR A 298 17.19 -24.57 15.55
C THR A 298 17.00 -23.30 16.38
N ASP A 299 17.57 -22.17 15.98
CA ASP A 299 17.40 -20.88 16.65
C ASP A 299 15.94 -20.41 16.59
N GLU A 300 15.29 -20.36 17.74
CA GLU A 300 13.85 -20.10 17.89
C GLU A 300 13.40 -18.79 17.19
N LYS A 301 14.24 -17.76 17.19
CA LYS A 301 13.95 -16.48 16.52
C LYS A 301 13.91 -16.63 15.01
N ARG A 302 14.87 -17.34 14.41
CA ARG A 302 14.92 -17.60 12.97
C ARG A 302 13.86 -18.61 12.51
N VAL A 303 13.57 -19.64 13.31
CA VAL A 303 12.48 -20.59 13.04
C VAL A 303 11.12 -19.86 13.04
N LYS A 304 10.83 -19.01 14.03
CA LYS A 304 9.60 -18.19 14.05
C LYS A 304 9.47 -17.26 12.85
N LEU A 305 10.58 -16.74 12.32
CA LEU A 305 10.59 -15.94 11.09
C LEU A 305 10.30 -16.79 9.85
N VAL A 306 10.80 -18.04 9.79
CA VAL A 306 10.42 -19.02 8.76
C VAL A 306 8.93 -19.35 8.84
N GLU A 307 8.42 -19.72 10.02
CA GLU A 307 7.00 -20.02 10.27
C GLU A 307 6.07 -18.86 9.90
N LYS A 308 6.44 -17.62 10.25
CA LYS A 308 5.69 -16.41 9.89
C LYS A 308 5.53 -16.33 8.37
N LEU A 309 6.63 -16.34 7.62
CA LEU A 309 6.57 -16.14 6.17
C LEU A 309 5.95 -17.34 5.44
N ASP A 310 6.15 -18.57 5.92
CA ASP A 310 5.49 -19.77 5.39
C ASP A 310 3.98 -19.81 5.71
N THR A 311 3.48 -18.95 6.58
CA THR A 311 2.04 -18.72 6.78
C THR A 311 1.55 -17.52 5.95
N GLU A 312 2.33 -16.45 5.89
CA GLU A 312 2.02 -15.18 5.21
C GLU A 312 1.98 -15.33 3.68
N ILE A 313 2.91 -16.07 3.06
CA ILE A 313 2.91 -16.31 1.60
C ILE A 313 1.65 -17.08 1.15
N PRO A 314 1.27 -18.23 1.76
CA PRO A 314 -0.02 -18.87 1.51
C PRO A 314 -1.25 -17.97 1.69
N ALA A 315 -1.26 -17.13 2.72
CA ALA A 315 -2.38 -16.22 2.97
C ALA A 315 -2.51 -15.18 1.84
N LEU A 316 -1.39 -14.61 1.39
CA LEU A 316 -1.35 -13.66 0.27
C LEU A 316 -1.81 -14.27 -1.05
N LEU A 317 -1.35 -15.49 -1.38
CA LEU A 317 -1.76 -16.18 -2.61
C LEU A 317 -3.27 -16.47 -2.60
N LYS A 318 -3.83 -16.86 -1.45
CA LYS A 318 -5.29 -17.06 -1.29
C LYS A 318 -6.06 -15.74 -1.35
N GLN A 319 -5.55 -14.66 -0.75
CA GLN A 319 -6.16 -13.33 -0.77
C GLN A 319 -6.36 -12.81 -2.20
N ILE A 320 -5.47 -13.17 -3.14
CA ILE A 320 -5.59 -12.78 -4.56
C ILE A 320 -6.37 -13.79 -5.41
N GLY A 321 -7.00 -14.79 -4.80
CA GLY A 321 -7.90 -15.77 -5.44
C GLY A 321 -7.27 -17.13 -5.77
N MET A 322 -6.00 -17.37 -5.41
CA MET A 322 -5.32 -18.62 -5.80
C MET A 322 -5.70 -19.80 -4.89
N LYS A 323 -6.05 -20.93 -5.51
CA LYS A 323 -6.52 -22.16 -4.86
C LYS A 323 -5.34 -23.11 -4.64
N PRO A 324 -5.09 -23.62 -3.42
CA PRO A 324 -3.98 -24.56 -3.18
C PRO A 324 -4.23 -25.90 -3.85
N ILE A 325 -3.21 -26.44 -4.52
CA ILE A 325 -3.24 -27.75 -5.19
C ILE A 325 -2.11 -28.67 -4.70
N PRO A 326 -2.23 -30.00 -4.82
CA PRO A 326 -1.15 -30.93 -4.50
C PRO A 326 0.11 -30.67 -5.34
N ASN A 327 1.31 -30.89 -4.78
CA ASN A 327 2.57 -30.82 -5.52
C ASN A 327 2.75 -32.04 -6.45
N VAL A 328 2.04 -32.01 -7.58
CA VAL A 328 2.21 -32.92 -8.72
C VAL A 328 2.66 -32.13 -9.94
N ASN A 329 3.14 -32.82 -10.99
CA ASN A 329 3.43 -32.16 -12.26
C ASN A 329 2.13 -31.58 -12.86
N PRO A 330 1.96 -30.24 -12.97
CA PRO A 330 0.68 -29.66 -13.36
C PRO A 330 0.23 -30.04 -14.77
N LEU A 331 1.16 -30.39 -15.67
CA LEU A 331 0.84 -30.86 -17.03
C LEU A 331 0.07 -32.19 -17.06
N THR A 332 0.00 -32.90 -15.92
CA THR A 332 -0.83 -34.10 -15.75
C THR A 332 -2.26 -33.80 -15.30
N LEU A 333 -2.50 -32.65 -14.65
CA LEU A 333 -3.83 -32.19 -14.21
C LEU A 333 -4.70 -31.80 -15.41
N LEU A 334 -4.10 -31.21 -16.44
CA LEU A 334 -4.74 -30.81 -17.70
C LEU A 334 -5.30 -31.99 -18.54
N LYS A 335 -5.04 -33.25 -18.16
CA LYS A 335 -5.45 -34.44 -18.90
C LYS A 335 -6.69 -35.15 -18.35
N LYS A 336 -7.38 -34.58 -17.36
CA LYS A 336 -8.62 -35.15 -16.78
C LYS A 336 -9.72 -34.09 -16.63
N ALA A 337 -10.63 -34.04 -17.60
CA ALA A 337 -11.92 -33.36 -17.47
C ALA A 337 -13.02 -34.11 -18.27
N PRO A 338 -14.02 -34.72 -17.60
CA PRO A 338 -15.30 -35.09 -18.19
C PRO A 338 -16.36 -33.99 -17.98
N ALA A 339 -17.40 -34.00 -18.81
CA ALA A 339 -18.39 -32.91 -18.89
C ALA A 339 -19.44 -32.87 -17.75
N ALA A 340 -20.12 -31.72 -17.65
CA ALA A 340 -21.05 -31.33 -16.59
C ALA A 340 -22.39 -32.09 -16.55
N LYS A 341 -23.14 -31.95 -15.44
CA LYS A 341 -24.60 -32.03 -15.39
C LYS A 341 -25.20 -31.27 -14.19
N THR A 342 -26.30 -30.58 -14.44
CA THR A 342 -27.14 -29.83 -13.49
C THR A 342 -28.19 -30.72 -12.81
N ALA A 343 -28.67 -30.31 -11.63
CA ALA A 343 -29.95 -30.74 -11.07
C ALA A 343 -30.49 -29.71 -10.06
N GLU A 344 -31.72 -29.25 -10.25
CA GLU A 344 -32.48 -28.46 -9.28
C GLU A 344 -33.12 -29.36 -8.21
N THR A 345 -33.49 -28.81 -7.04
CA THR A 345 -34.68 -29.26 -6.29
C THR A 345 -35.10 -28.28 -5.19
N THR A 346 -36.42 -28.12 -5.04
CA THR A 346 -37.19 -27.51 -3.94
C THR A 346 -38.62 -28.07 -4.09
N PRO A 347 -39.59 -27.87 -3.16
CA PRO A 347 -39.54 -27.28 -1.83
C PRO A 347 -40.28 -28.12 -0.75
N THR A 348 -40.33 -27.64 0.50
CA THR A 348 -41.59 -27.53 1.27
C THR A 348 -41.44 -26.63 2.49
N ALA A 349 -42.53 -25.94 2.87
CA ALA A 349 -42.59 -25.02 4.00
C ALA A 349 -43.52 -25.56 5.10
N SER A 350 -43.36 -25.09 6.35
CA SER A 350 -44.53 -24.79 7.23
C SER A 350 -44.23 -24.16 8.59
N SER A 351 -45.17 -23.29 8.99
CA SER A 351 -45.67 -23.00 10.35
C SER A 351 -45.04 -21.88 11.19
N VAL A 352 -45.93 -21.17 11.88
CA VAL A 352 -45.74 -19.91 12.63
C VAL A 352 -46.15 -20.12 14.09
N SER A 353 -45.40 -19.62 15.07
CA SER A 353 -45.99 -19.32 16.40
C SER A 353 -45.26 -18.28 17.26
N LYS A 354 -45.98 -17.20 17.59
CA LYS A 354 -46.15 -16.48 18.88
C LYS A 354 -44.94 -16.15 19.79
N ASN A 355 -44.77 -14.84 20.02
CA ASN A 355 -44.16 -14.15 21.19
C ASN A 355 -43.05 -14.89 21.97
N LYS A 356 -41.84 -14.92 21.40
CA LYS A 356 -40.61 -15.09 22.18
C LYS A 356 -40.16 -13.76 22.81
N LYS A 357 -39.55 -13.80 23.99
CA LYS A 357 -38.80 -12.67 24.56
C LYS A 357 -37.71 -12.25 23.56
N LYS A 358 -37.64 -10.96 23.23
CA LYS A 358 -36.61 -10.42 22.33
C LYS A 358 -35.32 -10.16 23.10
N PHE A 359 -34.19 -10.54 22.51
CA PHE A 359 -32.86 -10.36 23.08
C PHE A 359 -32.00 -9.54 22.13
N LEU A 360 -31.34 -8.51 22.65
CA LEU A 360 -30.50 -7.56 21.93
C LEU A 360 -29.17 -8.19 21.55
N ALA A 361 -28.59 -8.95 22.48
CA ALA A 361 -27.24 -9.48 22.36
C ALA A 361 -27.08 -10.79 23.14
N LYS A 362 -26.16 -11.63 22.66
CA LYS A 362 -25.71 -12.83 23.34
C LYS A 362 -24.29 -12.57 23.87
N MET A 363 -24.17 -12.46 25.19
CA MET A 363 -22.89 -12.20 25.86
C MET A 363 -22.39 -13.45 26.57
N TYR A 364 -21.14 -13.80 26.35
CA TYR A 364 -20.41 -14.82 27.10
C TYR A 364 -19.60 -14.11 28.19
N VAL A 365 -19.84 -14.47 29.45
CA VAL A 365 -19.15 -13.92 30.61
C VAL A 365 -18.14 -14.95 31.10
N ILE A 366 -16.87 -14.74 30.79
CA ILE A 366 -15.76 -15.68 30.97
C ILE A 366 -14.99 -15.34 32.26
N GLU A 367 -14.65 -16.35 33.06
CA GLU A 367 -13.82 -16.15 34.27
C GLU A 367 -12.40 -15.66 33.92
N GLY A 368 -11.91 -14.64 34.64
CA GLY A 368 -10.56 -14.12 34.48
C GLY A 368 -10.34 -13.29 33.22
N LYS A 369 -9.14 -13.37 32.63
CA LYS A 369 -8.75 -12.68 31.39
C LYS A 369 -8.85 -13.63 30.19
N ALA A 370 -9.70 -13.28 29.22
CA ALA A 370 -9.95 -14.10 28.03
C ALA A 370 -9.46 -13.48 26.71
N GLU A 371 -8.84 -12.30 26.74
CA GLU A 371 -8.47 -11.51 25.55
C GLU A 371 -7.70 -12.30 24.49
N LYS A 372 -6.61 -12.99 24.88
CA LYS A 372 -5.76 -13.74 23.94
C LYS A 372 -6.52 -14.86 23.24
N GLN A 373 -7.39 -15.56 23.97
CA GLN A 373 -8.21 -16.64 23.46
C GLN A 373 -9.33 -16.12 22.55
N TYR A 374 -9.97 -15.00 22.92
CA TYR A 374 -11.03 -14.40 22.12
C TYR A 374 -10.50 -13.78 20.82
N ASN A 375 -9.36 -13.11 20.87
CA ASN A 375 -8.65 -12.63 19.68
C ASN A 375 -8.32 -13.82 18.74
N GLN A 376 -7.78 -14.93 19.26
CA GLN A 376 -7.56 -16.14 18.46
C GLN A 376 -8.84 -16.67 17.80
N LEU A 377 -9.97 -16.63 18.50
CA LEU A 377 -11.26 -17.09 17.98
C LEU A 377 -11.72 -16.20 16.81
N VAL A 378 -11.76 -14.88 16.98
CA VAL A 378 -12.25 -13.98 15.93
C VAL A 378 -11.28 -13.87 14.75
N GLU A 379 -9.97 -13.93 14.97
CA GLU A 379 -8.95 -13.75 13.91
C GLU A 379 -8.70 -15.00 13.06
N LYS A 380 -9.10 -16.20 13.51
CA LYS A 380 -8.66 -17.46 12.88
C LYS A 380 -9.71 -18.57 12.81
N GLU A 381 -10.73 -18.50 13.65
CA GLU A 381 -11.62 -19.64 13.86
C GLU A 381 -13.01 -19.38 13.27
N ILE A 382 -13.51 -18.14 13.27
CA ILE A 382 -14.82 -17.81 12.68
C ILE A 382 -14.84 -17.80 11.14
N GLU A 383 -13.68 -17.66 10.48
CA GLU A 383 -13.53 -17.84 9.03
C GLU A 383 -14.00 -19.24 8.59
N SER A 384 -13.76 -20.27 9.42
CA SER A 384 -14.20 -21.65 9.15
C SER A 384 -15.73 -21.85 9.16
N VAL A 385 -16.50 -20.83 9.56
CA VAL A 385 -17.96 -20.77 9.48
C VAL A 385 -18.46 -19.59 8.62
N GLY A 386 -17.58 -19.05 7.76
CA GLY A 386 -17.90 -18.05 6.74
C GLY A 386 -17.88 -16.60 7.20
N PHE A 387 -17.42 -16.28 8.41
CA PHE A 387 -17.31 -14.90 8.89
C PHE A 387 -15.87 -14.41 8.77
N ASN A 388 -15.69 -13.31 8.03
CA ASN A 388 -14.41 -12.62 7.84
C ASN A 388 -14.32 -11.43 8.81
N MET A 389 -13.10 -11.04 9.19
CA MET A 389 -12.83 -9.84 9.97
C MET A 389 -12.68 -8.61 9.08
N ALA A 390 -13.43 -7.54 9.36
CA ALA A 390 -13.35 -6.26 8.67
C ALA A 390 -12.76 -5.20 9.61
N ASP A 391 -11.50 -4.83 9.42
CA ASP A 391 -10.76 -3.82 10.22
C ASP A 391 -10.90 -3.98 11.76
N PRO A 392 -10.29 -5.00 12.38
CA PRO A 392 -10.33 -5.20 13.83
C PRO A 392 -9.50 -4.18 14.63
N HIS A 393 -10.09 -3.69 15.72
CA HIS A 393 -9.56 -2.67 16.64
C HIS A 393 -9.37 -3.24 18.06
N HIS A 394 -8.20 -3.80 18.33
CA HIS A 394 -7.86 -4.36 19.65
C HIS A 394 -7.50 -3.30 20.68
N ARG A 395 -7.96 -3.42 21.93
CA ARG A 395 -7.54 -2.61 23.10
C ARG A 395 -7.79 -1.09 23.01
N VAL A 396 -8.90 -0.68 22.40
CA VAL A 396 -9.33 0.73 22.20
C VAL A 396 -9.22 1.59 23.48
N ASN A 397 -9.45 0.98 24.64
CA ASN A 397 -9.29 1.61 25.95
C ASN A 397 -7.87 2.11 26.27
N ASP A 398 -6.81 1.47 25.74
CA ASP A 398 -5.43 1.94 25.91
C ASP A 398 -5.22 3.30 25.23
N GLN A 399 -5.92 3.54 24.12
CA GLN A 399 -5.83 4.80 23.37
C GLN A 399 -6.75 5.88 23.97
N TYR A 400 -7.86 5.49 24.60
CA TYR A 400 -8.58 6.41 25.49
C TYR A 400 -7.68 6.84 26.66
N LYS A 401 -6.99 5.90 27.32
CA LYS A 401 -6.02 6.21 28.38
C LYS A 401 -4.91 7.15 27.90
N ALA A 402 -4.34 6.89 26.73
CA ALA A 402 -3.29 7.72 26.15
C ALA A 402 -3.77 9.15 25.81
N LYS A 403 -5.02 9.30 25.36
CA LYS A 403 -5.58 10.60 24.91
C LYS A 403 -6.26 11.40 26.01
N TYR A 404 -6.92 10.75 26.95
CA TYR A 404 -7.76 11.37 27.99
C TYR A 404 -7.20 11.17 29.41
N GLY A 405 -6.04 10.51 29.55
CA GLY A 405 -5.31 10.34 30.81
C GLY A 405 -5.78 9.19 31.71
N SER A 406 -6.95 8.61 31.46
CA SER A 406 -7.52 7.54 32.27
C SER A 406 -8.37 6.55 31.46
N THR A 407 -8.59 5.38 32.05
CA THR A 407 -9.47 4.31 31.57
C THR A 407 -10.01 3.57 32.80
N VAL A 408 -11.25 3.10 32.73
CA VAL A 408 -11.87 2.18 33.71
C VAL A 408 -11.85 0.72 33.21
N LEU A 409 -11.23 0.45 32.05
CA LEU A 409 -11.22 -0.85 31.38
C LEU A 409 -9.82 -1.49 31.37
N ASP A 410 -9.78 -2.81 31.57
CA ASP A 410 -8.61 -3.69 31.41
C ASP A 410 -8.41 -4.04 29.91
N VAL A 411 -9.53 -4.27 29.21
CA VAL A 411 -9.60 -4.39 27.74
C VAL A 411 -10.94 -3.85 27.23
N LEU A 412 -10.93 -3.29 26.02
CA LEU A 412 -12.06 -3.03 25.16
C LEU A 412 -11.59 -3.21 23.70
N SER A 413 -12.25 -4.04 22.90
CA SER A 413 -11.96 -4.13 21.47
C SER A 413 -13.24 -4.11 20.65
N PHE A 414 -13.17 -3.46 19.49
CA PHE A 414 -14.20 -3.57 18.45
C PHE A 414 -13.62 -4.42 17.33
N LEU A 415 -14.26 -5.52 17.02
CA LEU A 415 -13.77 -6.57 16.13
C LEU A 415 -14.90 -6.79 15.11
N PRO A 416 -15.02 -5.94 14.07
CA PRO A 416 -16.12 -6.05 13.13
C PRO A 416 -15.97 -7.31 12.29
N ALA A 417 -17.07 -8.02 12.09
CA ALA A 417 -17.14 -9.26 11.32
C ALA A 417 -18.31 -9.23 10.33
N VAL A 418 -18.17 -9.94 9.21
CA VAL A 418 -19.17 -10.02 8.14
C VAL A 418 -19.12 -11.39 7.47
N ASN A 419 -20.26 -11.86 6.95
CA ASN A 419 -20.34 -13.09 6.16
C ASN A 419 -20.85 -12.72 4.76
N ASP A 420 -19.93 -12.32 3.89
CA ASP A 420 -20.21 -11.77 2.57
C ASP A 420 -21.08 -12.71 1.72
N ASN A 421 -20.76 -14.01 1.75
CA ASN A 421 -21.50 -15.07 1.07
C ASN A 421 -22.98 -15.17 1.48
N VAL A 422 -23.32 -14.72 2.70
CA VAL A 422 -24.71 -14.63 3.17
C VAL A 422 -25.33 -13.26 2.89
N VAL A 423 -24.61 -12.16 3.14
CA VAL A 423 -25.21 -10.82 3.07
C VAL A 423 -25.30 -10.25 1.66
N MET A 424 -24.34 -10.54 0.78
CA MET A 424 -24.36 -10.04 -0.61
C MET A 424 -25.61 -10.49 -1.39
N PRO A 425 -26.02 -11.79 -1.40
CA PRO A 425 -27.28 -12.19 -2.02
C PRO A 425 -28.52 -11.51 -1.43
N LEU A 426 -28.46 -11.09 -0.16
CA LEU A 426 -29.56 -10.42 0.53
C LEU A 426 -29.65 -8.92 0.19
N PHE A 427 -28.58 -8.29 -0.30
CA PHE A 427 -28.62 -6.91 -0.77
C PHE A 427 -29.59 -6.71 -1.95
N ASN A 428 -29.78 -7.74 -2.79
CA ASN A 428 -30.77 -7.75 -3.87
C ASN A 428 -32.22 -7.85 -3.36
N ILE A 429 -32.43 -8.14 -2.07
CA ILE A 429 -33.77 -8.23 -1.46
C ILE A 429 -34.02 -7.00 -0.58
N ASP A 430 -33.08 -6.66 0.31
CA ASP A 430 -33.12 -5.45 1.14
C ASP A 430 -31.68 -4.99 1.49
N PRO A 431 -31.14 -3.97 0.80
CA PRO A 431 -29.75 -3.53 1.01
C PRO A 431 -29.52 -2.88 2.38
N ARG A 432 -30.57 -2.56 3.14
CA ARG A 432 -30.46 -1.96 4.49
C ARG A 432 -29.76 -2.89 5.48
N ILE A 433 -29.70 -4.20 5.21
CA ILE A 433 -28.93 -5.20 5.98
C ILE A 433 -27.42 -4.88 6.07
N ALA A 434 -26.89 -4.09 5.14
CA ALA A 434 -25.54 -3.55 5.22
C ALA A 434 -25.32 -2.61 6.43
N GLY A 435 -26.37 -2.09 7.07
CA GLY A 435 -26.27 -1.32 8.32
C GLY A 435 -25.76 -2.09 9.54
N PHE A 436 -25.64 -3.42 9.44
CA PHE A 436 -24.89 -4.28 10.37
C PHE A 436 -23.97 -5.27 9.63
N SER A 437 -23.49 -4.91 8.44
CA SER A 437 -22.48 -5.67 7.71
C SER A 437 -21.30 -4.73 7.40
N PRO A 438 -20.21 -4.77 8.18
CA PRO A 438 -19.94 -5.64 9.32
C PRO A 438 -20.72 -5.28 10.61
N PHE A 439 -20.83 -6.25 11.53
CA PHE A 439 -21.31 -6.09 12.91
C PHE A 439 -20.18 -6.36 13.91
N ASN A 440 -20.29 -5.90 15.15
CA ASN A 440 -19.19 -6.03 16.13
C ASN A 440 -19.21 -7.33 16.95
N MET A 441 -18.08 -8.03 16.98
CA MET A 441 -17.71 -9.07 17.96
C MET A 441 -17.03 -8.43 19.18
N LEU A 442 -17.79 -7.75 20.03
CA LEU A 442 -17.28 -7.03 21.20
C LEU A 442 -16.49 -7.92 22.18
N ILE A 443 -15.41 -7.36 22.75
CA ILE A 443 -14.81 -7.80 24.02
C ILE A 443 -14.60 -6.59 24.93
N TYR A 444 -14.93 -6.73 26.22
CA TYR A 444 -14.52 -5.78 27.25
C TYR A 444 -14.33 -6.44 28.62
N LYS A 445 -13.60 -5.75 29.50
CA LYS A 445 -13.48 -6.07 30.92
C LYS A 445 -13.19 -4.79 31.70
N LYS A 446 -13.91 -4.48 32.78
CA LYS A 446 -13.53 -3.36 33.67
C LYS A 446 -12.33 -3.73 34.53
N LEU A 447 -11.59 -2.72 34.99
CA LEU A 447 -10.47 -2.90 35.92
C LEU A 447 -10.93 -3.59 37.23
N THR A 448 -12.17 -3.31 37.65
CA THR A 448 -12.82 -3.91 38.84
C THR A 448 -13.36 -5.32 38.62
N ASP A 449 -13.57 -5.74 37.37
CA ASP A 449 -14.27 -6.99 37.07
C ASP A 449 -13.32 -8.19 37.24
N LYS A 450 -13.83 -9.30 37.78
CA LYS A 450 -13.14 -10.60 37.81
C LYS A 450 -13.40 -11.45 36.55
N VAL A 451 -14.18 -10.93 35.61
CA VAL A 451 -14.66 -11.63 34.41
C VAL A 451 -14.38 -10.80 33.15
N THR A 452 -14.22 -11.46 32.02
CA THR A 452 -14.20 -10.84 30.68
C THR A 452 -15.55 -11.03 30.01
N HIS A 453 -16.12 -9.97 29.44
CA HIS A 453 -17.35 -10.03 28.67
C HIS A 453 -17.03 -10.04 27.18
N VAL A 454 -17.60 -10.98 26.43
CA VAL A 454 -17.47 -11.03 24.96
C VAL A 454 -18.81 -11.36 24.32
N GLY A 455 -19.06 -10.95 23.07
CA GLY A 455 -20.31 -11.27 22.38
C GLY A 455 -20.68 -10.33 21.25
N HIS A 456 -21.87 -10.50 20.70
CA HIS A 456 -22.40 -9.74 19.57
C HIS A 456 -23.90 -9.48 19.72
N LEU A 457 -24.42 -8.53 18.92
CA LEU A 457 -25.86 -8.34 18.74
C LEU A 457 -26.49 -9.62 18.15
N THR A 458 -27.76 -9.87 18.45
CA THR A 458 -28.52 -10.94 17.79
C THR A 458 -28.95 -10.49 16.38
N PRO A 459 -29.06 -11.41 15.39
CA PRO A 459 -29.57 -11.06 14.07
C PRO A 459 -31.01 -10.53 14.13
N GLU A 460 -31.84 -11.03 15.05
CA GLU A 460 -33.20 -10.50 15.25
C GLU A 460 -33.18 -9.04 15.70
N ALA A 461 -32.27 -8.66 16.61
CA ALA A 461 -32.16 -7.27 17.04
C ALA A 461 -31.62 -6.36 15.94
N MET A 462 -30.64 -6.83 15.15
CA MET A 462 -30.16 -6.09 13.98
C MET A 462 -31.33 -5.80 13.01
N LEU A 463 -32.11 -6.80 12.64
CA LEU A 463 -33.26 -6.64 11.74
C LEU A 463 -34.36 -5.73 12.33
N ASP A 464 -34.68 -5.87 13.62
CA ASP A 464 -35.61 -5.01 14.34
C ASP A 464 -35.14 -3.54 14.40
N ILE A 465 -33.83 -3.31 14.50
CA ILE A 465 -33.20 -1.98 14.48
C ILE A 465 -33.24 -1.40 13.06
N LEU A 466 -32.96 -2.19 12.02
CA LEU A 466 -33.03 -1.73 10.62
C LEU A 466 -34.48 -1.51 10.15
N GLY A 467 -35.45 -2.22 10.72
CA GLY A 467 -36.83 -2.23 10.24
C GLY A 467 -37.00 -3.10 8.99
N ILE A 468 -36.43 -4.29 9.01
CA ILE A 468 -36.53 -5.30 7.94
C ILE A 468 -37.42 -6.44 8.43
N ASP A 469 -38.64 -6.49 7.92
CA ASP A 469 -39.63 -7.54 8.20
C ASP A 469 -39.75 -8.58 7.05
N ASP A 470 -38.87 -8.52 6.05
CA ASP A 470 -38.84 -9.50 4.96
C ASP A 470 -38.43 -10.89 5.46
N GLU A 471 -39.34 -11.86 5.39
CA GLU A 471 -39.13 -13.21 5.93
C GLU A 471 -38.00 -13.98 5.24
N THR A 472 -37.65 -13.68 3.98
CA THR A 472 -36.51 -14.31 3.29
C THR A 472 -35.19 -13.79 3.85
N VAL A 473 -35.08 -12.46 3.98
CA VAL A 473 -33.91 -11.81 4.59
C VAL A 473 -33.73 -12.28 6.03
N LYS A 474 -34.82 -12.25 6.81
CA LYS A 474 -34.86 -12.68 8.21
C LYS A 474 -34.46 -14.13 8.40
N SER A 475 -35.05 -15.06 7.64
CA SER A 475 -34.71 -16.48 7.75
C SER A 475 -33.25 -16.77 7.37
N LYS A 476 -32.73 -16.17 6.28
CA LYS A 476 -31.36 -16.42 5.81
C LYS A 476 -30.31 -15.75 6.70
N PHE A 477 -30.54 -14.51 7.12
CA PHE A 477 -29.62 -13.77 7.96
C PHE A 477 -29.54 -14.36 9.37
N THR A 478 -30.67 -14.67 10.02
CA THR A 478 -30.65 -15.33 11.33
C THR A 478 -29.94 -16.69 11.29
N ALA A 479 -30.13 -17.48 10.23
CA ALA A 479 -29.53 -18.81 10.11
C ALA A 479 -27.99 -18.79 10.11
N SER A 480 -27.34 -17.72 9.63
CA SER A 480 -25.87 -17.64 9.56
C SER A 480 -25.19 -17.54 10.93
N PHE A 481 -25.89 -17.02 11.94
CA PHE A 481 -25.33 -16.86 13.29
C PHE A 481 -25.28 -18.17 14.09
N GLY A 482 -26.07 -19.20 13.72
CA GLY A 482 -26.05 -20.50 14.39
C GLY A 482 -24.68 -21.20 14.34
N PRO A 483 -24.05 -21.33 13.15
CA PRO A 483 -22.67 -21.79 13.00
C PRO A 483 -21.64 -20.96 13.81
N LEU A 484 -21.77 -19.63 13.81
CA LEU A 484 -20.91 -18.71 14.57
C LEU A 484 -20.99 -18.99 16.07
N ASP A 485 -22.20 -19.00 16.63
CA ASP A 485 -22.46 -19.31 18.04
C ASP A 485 -21.89 -20.67 18.45
N LYS A 486 -22.13 -21.70 17.63
CA LYS A 486 -21.60 -23.05 17.87
C LYS A 486 -20.07 -23.06 17.85
N LYS A 487 -19.43 -22.30 16.96
CA LYS A 487 -17.97 -22.18 16.87
C LYS A 487 -17.40 -21.50 18.13
N ILE A 488 -18.01 -20.40 18.59
CA ILE A 488 -17.64 -19.70 19.83
C ILE A 488 -17.70 -20.65 21.03
N GLU A 489 -18.85 -21.29 21.25
CA GLU A 489 -19.06 -22.18 22.40
C GLU A 489 -18.13 -23.41 22.40
N THR A 490 -17.89 -23.98 21.22
CA THR A 490 -16.98 -25.12 21.04
C THR A 490 -15.54 -24.72 21.31
N PHE A 491 -15.10 -23.57 20.82
CA PHE A 491 -13.75 -23.06 21.05
C PHE A 491 -13.51 -22.77 22.54
N PHE A 492 -14.46 -22.14 23.23
CA PHE A 492 -14.33 -21.89 24.68
C PHE A 492 -14.24 -23.19 25.49
N LYS A 493 -15.06 -24.20 25.17
CA LYS A 493 -14.97 -25.54 25.77
C LYS A 493 -13.61 -26.19 25.50
N ALA A 494 -13.12 -26.15 24.26
CA ALA A 494 -11.82 -26.70 23.88
C ALA A 494 -10.62 -25.98 24.51
N LYS A 495 -10.75 -24.69 24.85
CA LYS A 495 -9.73 -23.92 25.60
C LYS A 495 -9.89 -24.00 27.12
N GLY A 496 -10.83 -24.81 27.64
CA GLY A 496 -11.07 -24.94 29.08
C GLY A 496 -11.59 -23.67 29.76
N LEU A 497 -12.17 -22.73 28.99
CA LEU A 497 -12.69 -21.48 29.52
C LEU A 497 -14.03 -21.72 30.21
N LYS A 498 -14.12 -21.33 31.50
CA LYS A 498 -15.38 -21.29 32.23
C LYS A 498 -16.15 -20.02 31.85
N TYR A 499 -17.38 -20.18 31.38
CA TYR A 499 -18.25 -19.06 31.01
C TYR A 499 -19.71 -19.31 31.35
N THR A 500 -20.46 -18.22 31.46
CA THR A 500 -21.93 -18.22 31.47
C THR A 500 -22.46 -17.42 30.28
N ILE A 501 -23.62 -17.79 29.75
CA ILE A 501 -24.28 -17.04 28.67
C ILE A 501 -25.32 -16.11 29.29
N LYS A 502 -25.16 -14.80 29.06
CA LYS A 502 -26.11 -13.75 29.43
C LYS A 502 -26.74 -13.18 28.18
N GLN A 503 -28.05 -13.35 28.04
CA GLN A 503 -28.82 -12.64 27.02
C GLN A 503 -29.26 -11.29 27.58
N ILE A 504 -29.08 -10.22 26.80
CA ILE A 504 -29.57 -8.87 27.16
C ILE A 504 -30.97 -8.71 26.54
N PRO A 505 -32.06 -8.57 27.31
CA PRO A 505 -33.39 -8.33 26.75
C PRO A 505 -33.52 -6.89 26.21
N TYR A 506 -34.46 -6.67 25.29
CA TYR A 506 -34.94 -5.33 24.94
C TYR A 506 -36.45 -5.39 24.60
N GLU A 507 -37.14 -4.28 24.80
CA GLU A 507 -38.59 -4.19 24.56
C GLU A 507 -38.91 -3.63 23.17
N ASN A 508 -38.35 -2.46 22.83
CA ASN A 508 -38.59 -1.75 21.58
C ASN A 508 -37.35 -0.98 21.12
N THR A 509 -37.20 -0.81 19.80
CA THR A 509 -36.22 0.10 19.18
C THR A 509 -36.78 1.54 19.12
N THR A 510 -35.98 2.53 18.71
CA THR A 510 -36.50 3.90 18.53
C THR A 510 -37.46 3.99 17.34
N LYS A 511 -38.44 4.90 17.39
CA LYS A 511 -39.32 5.20 16.25
C LYS A 511 -38.51 5.64 15.03
N LYS A 512 -37.44 6.43 15.23
CA LYS A 512 -36.51 6.82 14.16
C LYS A 512 -35.37 5.81 14.06
N LYS A 513 -35.68 4.64 13.50
CA LYS A 513 -34.77 3.48 13.38
C LYS A 513 -33.47 3.78 12.64
N MET A 514 -33.58 4.41 11.47
CA MET A 514 -32.48 4.66 10.53
C MET A 514 -32.28 6.15 10.23
N LEU A 515 -31.07 6.49 9.80
CA LEU A 515 -30.74 7.68 9.03
C LEU A 515 -30.53 7.23 7.57
N ASN A 516 -31.40 7.66 6.65
CA ASN A 516 -31.29 7.33 5.22
C ASN A 516 -31.23 8.59 4.38
N PHE A 517 -30.37 8.59 3.38
CA PHE A 517 -30.08 9.73 2.51
C PHE A 517 -29.89 9.31 1.05
N ILE A 518 -30.20 10.22 0.13
CA ILE A 518 -29.85 10.11 -1.29
C ILE A 518 -28.92 11.26 -1.67
N TYR A 519 -27.86 10.96 -2.41
CA TYR A 519 -27.09 11.92 -3.18
C TYR A 519 -27.36 11.72 -4.67
N THR A 520 -27.89 12.74 -5.36
CA THR A 520 -28.08 12.71 -6.81
C THR A 520 -26.89 13.38 -7.48
N PHE A 521 -26.21 12.65 -8.38
CA PHE A 521 -25.07 13.14 -9.14
C PHE A 521 -25.41 13.24 -10.63
N LYS A 522 -24.52 13.87 -11.41
CA LYS A 522 -24.61 13.80 -12.87
C LYS A 522 -23.87 12.57 -13.34
N ARG A 523 -24.56 11.72 -14.09
CA ARG A 523 -24.01 10.58 -14.82
C ARG A 523 -24.30 10.80 -16.30
N ASP A 524 -23.25 10.90 -17.07
CA ASP A 524 -23.24 10.96 -18.53
C ASP A 524 -22.43 9.78 -19.09
N ASP A 525 -22.45 9.59 -20.41
CA ASP A 525 -21.78 8.46 -21.09
C ASP A 525 -20.24 8.44 -20.89
N ASN A 526 -19.65 9.51 -20.35
CA ASN A 526 -18.23 9.63 -20.04
C ASN A 526 -17.93 9.57 -18.53
N THR A 527 -18.96 9.37 -17.69
CA THR A 527 -18.85 9.28 -16.23
C THR A 527 -18.29 7.92 -15.84
N ASP A 528 -16.98 7.84 -15.86
CA ASP A 528 -16.21 6.71 -15.37
C ASP A 528 -16.27 6.69 -13.83
N MET A 529 -17.04 5.71 -13.32
CA MET A 529 -17.59 5.63 -11.98
C MET A 529 -16.53 5.56 -10.88
N ASP A 530 -15.37 4.96 -11.15
CA ASP A 530 -14.32 4.77 -10.15
C ASP A 530 -13.75 6.10 -9.63
N ASP A 531 -13.52 7.10 -10.50
CA ASP A 531 -13.11 8.43 -10.04
C ASP A 531 -14.26 9.18 -9.35
N PHE A 532 -15.52 8.95 -9.75
CA PHE A 532 -16.65 9.56 -9.05
C PHE A 532 -16.71 9.04 -7.61
N ILE A 533 -16.50 7.74 -7.43
CA ILE A 533 -16.39 7.08 -6.14
C ILE A 533 -15.15 7.59 -5.38
N GLU A 534 -13.94 7.62 -5.96
CA GLU A 534 -12.72 8.17 -5.32
C GLU A 534 -12.94 9.63 -4.86
N GLU A 535 -13.52 10.48 -5.72
CA GLU A 535 -13.78 11.89 -5.41
C GLU A 535 -14.85 12.06 -4.33
N PHE A 536 -15.93 11.27 -4.39
CA PHE A 536 -16.97 11.28 -3.37
C PHE A 536 -16.45 10.79 -2.02
N GLN A 537 -15.75 9.64 -1.99
CA GLN A 537 -15.17 9.06 -0.79
C GLN A 537 -14.23 10.06 -0.12
N ASN A 538 -13.31 10.68 -0.86
CA ASN A 538 -12.41 11.72 -0.32
C ASN A 538 -13.19 12.92 0.27
N LYS A 539 -14.20 13.44 -0.43
CA LYS A 539 -15.06 14.53 0.08
C LYS A 539 -15.83 14.12 1.34
N PHE A 540 -16.35 12.90 1.37
CA PHE A 540 -17.07 12.32 2.49
C PHE A 540 -16.17 12.20 3.72
N GLU A 541 -15.01 11.57 3.57
CA GLU A 541 -14.04 11.37 4.66
C GLU A 541 -13.60 12.70 5.27
N LEU A 542 -13.29 13.70 4.43
CA LEU A 542 -12.93 15.05 4.89
C LEU A 542 -14.06 15.72 5.69
N ALA A 543 -15.30 15.64 5.22
CA ALA A 543 -16.45 16.25 5.90
C ALA A 543 -16.70 15.66 7.31
N PHE A 544 -16.45 14.37 7.49
CA PHE A 544 -16.52 13.70 8.78
C PHE A 544 -15.29 13.99 9.67
N ILE A 545 -14.08 14.01 9.10
CA ILE A 545 -12.83 14.34 9.81
C ILE A 545 -12.86 15.78 10.38
N ASP A 546 -13.38 16.75 9.62
CA ASP A 546 -13.55 18.13 10.07
C ASP A 546 -14.53 18.28 11.26
N LYS A 547 -15.33 17.24 11.54
CA LYS A 547 -16.22 17.15 12.70
C LYS A 547 -15.72 16.17 13.78
N HIS A 548 -14.44 15.79 13.74
CA HIS A 548 -13.77 14.90 14.69
C HIS A 548 -14.26 13.44 14.70
N TYR A 549 -14.94 13.01 13.63
CA TYR A 549 -15.10 11.60 13.33
C TYR A 549 -13.81 11.07 12.68
N LEU A 550 -13.65 9.75 12.69
CA LEU A 550 -12.67 9.03 11.91
C LEU A 550 -13.36 7.85 11.23
N ILE A 551 -12.91 7.51 10.02
CA ILE A 551 -13.22 6.23 9.41
C ILE A 551 -12.31 5.20 10.09
N ALA A 552 -12.93 4.35 10.90
CA ALA A 552 -12.25 3.29 11.62
C ALA A 552 -11.95 2.10 10.68
N GLY A 553 -12.84 1.85 9.72
CA GLY A 553 -12.68 0.80 8.72
C GLY A 553 -13.58 0.98 7.51
N PHE A 554 -13.30 0.20 6.47
CA PHE A 554 -13.93 0.27 5.16
C PHE A 554 -14.05 -1.14 4.57
N HIS A 555 -15.25 -1.52 4.15
CA HIS A 555 -15.50 -2.83 3.53
C HIS A 555 -16.27 -2.64 2.22
N ASN A 556 -15.62 -2.87 1.09
CA ASN A 556 -16.24 -2.80 -0.24
C ASN A 556 -16.74 -4.19 -0.64
N PHE A 557 -18.05 -4.34 -0.82
CA PHE A 557 -18.64 -5.60 -1.25
C PHE A 557 -18.40 -5.88 -2.73
N MET A 558 -17.99 -4.87 -3.51
CA MET A 558 -17.54 -5.04 -4.90
C MET A 558 -16.10 -5.59 -5.02
N ASP A 559 -15.31 -5.61 -3.93
CA ASP A 559 -13.96 -6.21 -3.93
C ASP A 559 -14.00 -7.76 -3.80
N ASN A 560 -15.20 -8.34 -3.63
CA ASN A 560 -15.39 -9.79 -3.59
C ASN A 560 -15.37 -10.35 -5.03
N ASP A 561 -14.60 -11.42 -5.27
CA ASP A 561 -14.42 -11.99 -6.62
C ASP A 561 -15.75 -12.46 -7.28
N ASP A 562 -16.80 -12.77 -6.49
CA ASP A 562 -18.14 -13.14 -6.97
C ASP A 562 -19.12 -11.94 -7.10
N ALA A 563 -18.67 -10.69 -6.84
CA ALA A 563 -19.57 -9.54 -6.70
C ALA A 563 -20.33 -9.17 -7.98
N GLU A 564 -19.72 -9.31 -9.16
CA GLU A 564 -20.39 -9.03 -10.44
C GLU A 564 -21.54 -10.01 -10.71
N ASP A 565 -21.43 -11.26 -10.28
CA ASP A 565 -22.48 -12.27 -10.42
C ASP A 565 -23.54 -12.16 -9.31
N VAL A 566 -23.11 -11.94 -8.06
CA VAL A 566 -23.99 -11.98 -6.88
C VAL A 566 -24.70 -10.65 -6.63
N ILE A 567 -24.04 -9.51 -6.89
CA ILE A 567 -24.58 -8.15 -6.70
C ILE A 567 -24.39 -7.24 -7.93
N GLY A 568 -24.26 -7.81 -9.13
CA GLY A 568 -24.18 -7.06 -10.40
C GLY A 568 -25.39 -6.18 -10.75
N GLY A 569 -26.39 -6.08 -9.87
CA GLY A 569 -27.43 -5.05 -9.87
C GLY A 569 -26.99 -3.70 -9.25
N PHE A 570 -25.74 -3.59 -8.82
CA PHE A 570 -25.12 -2.39 -8.25
C PHE A 570 -23.81 -2.06 -9.00
N ASP A 571 -23.54 -0.77 -9.23
CA ASP A 571 -22.25 -0.32 -9.77
C ASP A 571 -21.21 -0.09 -8.65
N ALA A 572 -21.69 0.09 -7.42
CA ALA A 572 -20.84 0.25 -6.24
C ALA A 572 -21.63 -0.13 -4.98
N PHE A 573 -20.99 -0.80 -4.04
CA PHE A 573 -21.60 -1.12 -2.74
C PHE A 573 -20.51 -1.30 -1.68
N TRP A 574 -20.45 -0.40 -0.70
CA TRP A 574 -19.48 -0.48 0.40
C TRP A 574 -20.09 -0.07 1.74
N SER A 575 -19.33 -0.25 2.82
CA SER A 575 -19.67 0.26 4.14
C SER A 575 -18.48 0.95 4.82
N TYR A 576 -18.79 2.02 5.55
CA TYR A 576 -17.89 2.74 6.43
C TYR A 576 -18.15 2.36 7.87
N SER A 577 -17.09 2.09 8.62
CA SER A 577 -17.11 1.99 10.07
C SER A 577 -16.77 3.36 10.69
N LEU A 578 -17.78 4.12 11.11
CA LEU A 578 -17.60 5.46 11.68
C LEU A 578 -17.32 5.41 13.19
N CYS A 579 -16.39 6.26 13.65
CA CYS A 579 -16.10 6.43 15.08
C CYS A 579 -15.89 7.91 15.43
N HIS A 580 -16.45 8.37 16.54
CA HIS A 580 -16.16 9.68 17.13
C HIS A 580 -15.53 9.48 18.51
N LEU A 581 -14.22 9.72 18.66
CA LEU A 581 -13.47 9.32 19.88
C LEU A 581 -14.03 9.89 21.19
N ASN A 582 -14.47 11.16 21.23
CA ASN A 582 -15.04 11.72 22.46
C ASN A 582 -16.36 11.04 22.88
N TYR A 583 -17.27 10.78 21.93
CA TYR A 583 -18.47 9.97 22.15
C TYR A 583 -18.08 8.58 22.67
N SER A 584 -17.18 7.92 21.94
CA SER A 584 -16.68 6.57 22.22
C SER A 584 -16.17 6.45 23.67
N TYR A 585 -15.26 7.34 24.07
CA TYR A 585 -14.74 7.42 25.43
C TYR A 585 -15.83 7.70 26.48
N ASN A 586 -16.68 8.72 26.27
CA ASN A 586 -17.68 9.12 27.26
C ASN A 586 -18.81 8.09 27.44
N VAL A 587 -19.14 7.30 26.41
CA VAL A 587 -20.13 6.23 26.51
C VAL A 587 -19.51 4.94 27.07
N PHE A 588 -18.30 4.56 26.65
CA PHE A 588 -17.74 3.23 26.91
C PHE A 588 -16.73 3.15 28.07
N ASP A 589 -15.93 4.19 28.34
CA ASP A 589 -14.74 4.11 29.21
C ASP A 589 -14.57 5.28 30.20
N THR A 590 -15.69 5.74 30.77
CA THR A 590 -15.72 6.69 31.89
C THR A 590 -16.36 6.07 33.14
N GLU A 591 -16.35 6.77 34.27
CA GLU A 591 -17.05 6.29 35.47
C GLU A 591 -18.53 6.03 35.21
N GLY A 592 -19.01 4.85 35.62
CA GLY A 592 -20.37 4.38 35.32
C GLY A 592 -20.66 4.09 33.84
N ALA A 593 -19.64 3.90 33.00
CA ALA A 593 -19.81 3.68 31.57
C ALA A 593 -20.43 2.33 31.18
N ARG A 594 -20.86 2.30 29.92
CA ARG A 594 -21.56 1.22 29.23
C ARG A 594 -20.67 0.64 28.13
N PRO A 595 -19.59 -0.10 28.45
CA PRO A 595 -18.76 -0.74 27.43
C PRO A 595 -19.55 -1.78 26.62
N ASP A 596 -20.67 -2.28 27.15
CA ASP A 596 -21.67 -3.08 26.44
C ASP A 596 -22.35 -2.32 25.29
N ALA A 597 -22.42 -0.98 25.32
CA ALA A 597 -22.82 -0.19 24.16
C ALA A 597 -21.81 -0.25 23.00
N GLY A 598 -20.61 -0.79 23.22
CA GLY A 598 -19.66 -1.15 22.17
C GLY A 598 -20.21 -2.19 21.19
N LEU A 599 -21.30 -2.91 21.50
CA LEU A 599 -22.00 -3.81 20.57
C LEU A 599 -22.45 -3.12 19.27
N PHE A 600 -22.61 -1.79 19.30
CA PHE A 600 -22.98 -0.92 18.18
C PHE A 600 -21.79 -0.14 17.58
N ALA A 601 -20.55 -0.49 17.97
CA ALA A 601 -19.34 0.23 17.58
C ALA A 601 -18.37 -0.69 16.82
N PRO A 602 -17.74 -0.24 15.73
CA PRO A 602 -17.93 1.06 15.06
C PRO A 602 -19.35 1.18 14.48
N CYS A 603 -19.78 2.42 14.21
CA CYS A 603 -21.10 2.68 13.67
C CYS A 603 -21.09 2.47 12.15
N THR A 604 -21.69 1.38 11.68
CA THR A 604 -21.70 1.02 10.25
C THR A 604 -22.65 1.93 9.46
N MET A 605 -22.11 2.61 8.45
CA MET A 605 -22.86 3.37 7.45
C MET A 605 -22.60 2.77 6.08
N TYR A 606 -23.62 2.22 5.44
CA TYR A 606 -23.51 1.66 4.10
C TYR A 606 -23.74 2.73 3.03
N VAL A 607 -23.14 2.52 1.86
CA VAL A 607 -23.31 3.32 0.66
C VAL A 607 -23.41 2.40 -0.54
N TYR A 608 -24.36 2.64 -1.43
CA TYR A 608 -24.42 1.93 -2.71
C TYR A 608 -24.93 2.82 -3.85
N ILE A 609 -24.61 2.42 -5.07
CA ILE A 609 -25.13 2.97 -6.33
C ILE A 609 -25.76 1.80 -7.07
N LYS A 610 -27.08 1.84 -7.29
CA LYS A 610 -27.77 0.83 -8.12
C LYS A 610 -27.26 0.93 -9.56
N LYS A 611 -27.16 -0.19 -10.27
CA LYS A 611 -26.70 -0.25 -11.65
C LYS A 611 -27.41 0.77 -12.54
N ASP A 612 -26.61 1.51 -13.30
CA ASP A 612 -27.02 2.60 -14.21
C ASP A 612 -27.73 3.79 -13.53
N SER A 613 -27.74 3.85 -12.20
CA SER A 613 -28.36 4.95 -11.45
C SER A 613 -27.48 6.19 -11.38
N ASN A 614 -28.12 7.35 -11.37
CA ASN A 614 -27.52 8.64 -10.98
C ASN A 614 -27.79 9.00 -9.50
N GLN A 615 -28.31 8.05 -8.72
CA GLN A 615 -28.58 8.17 -7.30
C GLN A 615 -27.71 7.21 -6.50
N MET A 616 -26.97 7.76 -5.55
CA MET A 616 -26.26 7.04 -4.52
C MET A 616 -27.09 7.07 -3.24
N VAL A 617 -27.26 5.93 -2.59
CA VAL A 617 -28.03 5.76 -1.36
C VAL A 617 -27.06 5.54 -0.20
N ILE A 618 -27.26 6.27 0.89
CA ILE A 618 -26.46 6.21 2.11
C ILE A 618 -27.39 5.88 3.28
N GLY A 619 -27.01 4.95 4.16
CA GLY A 619 -27.82 4.64 5.34
C GLY A 619 -27.04 4.14 6.55
N MET A 620 -27.54 4.42 7.75
CA MET A 620 -27.00 3.88 9.02
C MET A 620 -28.10 3.78 10.10
N PRO A 621 -27.97 2.86 11.08
CA PRO A 621 -28.78 2.87 12.30
C PRO A 621 -28.58 4.17 13.09
N THR A 622 -29.64 4.71 13.69
CA THR A 622 -29.50 5.84 14.63
C THR A 622 -28.84 5.40 15.94
N LEU A 623 -28.08 6.29 16.57
CA LEU A 623 -27.50 6.08 17.89
C LEU A 623 -28.58 6.08 18.98
N ALA A 624 -29.76 6.65 18.73
CA ALA A 624 -30.94 6.51 19.57
C ALA A 624 -31.33 5.04 19.83
N ASN A 625 -31.01 4.10 18.92
CA ASN A 625 -31.16 2.67 19.20
C ASN A 625 -30.30 2.22 20.38
N VAL A 626 -29.08 2.74 20.52
CA VAL A 626 -28.14 2.41 21.59
C VAL A 626 -28.73 2.78 22.96
N LYS A 627 -29.21 4.02 23.13
CA LYS A 627 -29.80 4.43 24.44
C LYS A 627 -31.11 3.71 24.74
N ASN A 628 -31.94 3.43 23.74
CA ASN A 628 -33.24 2.80 23.96
C ASN A 628 -33.11 1.31 24.30
N THR A 629 -32.35 0.55 23.52
CA THR A 629 -32.21 -0.91 23.72
C THR A 629 -31.35 -1.29 24.92
N LEU A 630 -30.42 -0.43 25.33
CA LEU A 630 -29.59 -0.62 26.52
C LEU A 630 -30.06 0.17 27.74
N HIS A 631 -31.19 0.88 27.65
CA HIS A 631 -31.76 1.74 28.70
C HIS A 631 -30.73 2.72 29.30
N ILE A 632 -30.00 3.46 28.45
CA ILE A 632 -29.00 4.44 28.89
C ILE A 632 -29.70 5.74 29.29
N THR A 633 -29.88 5.94 30.60
CA THR A 633 -30.53 7.13 31.19
C THR A 633 -29.56 8.24 31.62
N SER A 634 -28.25 7.97 31.60
CA SER A 634 -27.22 8.94 32.01
C SER A 634 -27.21 10.17 31.10
N LYS A 635 -27.60 11.33 31.64
CA LYS A 635 -27.70 12.62 30.91
C LYS A 635 -26.51 12.88 29.99
N LYS A 636 -25.28 12.81 30.52
CA LYS A 636 -24.03 13.02 29.76
C LYS A 636 -23.86 12.09 28.56
N ARG A 637 -24.37 10.85 28.63
CA ARG A 637 -24.28 9.86 27.53
C ARG A 637 -25.41 10.03 26.52
N VAL A 638 -26.60 10.36 27.00
CA VAL A 638 -27.75 10.71 26.16
C VAL A 638 -27.46 11.98 25.35
N GLU A 639 -26.87 13.00 25.96
CA GLU A 639 -26.41 14.23 25.27
C GLU A 639 -25.40 13.93 24.16
N TRP A 640 -24.45 13.01 24.39
CA TRP A 640 -23.51 12.58 23.35
C TRP A 640 -24.20 11.82 22.21
N ILE A 641 -25.14 10.91 22.52
CA ILE A 641 -25.95 10.19 21.51
C ILE A 641 -26.77 11.17 20.67
N ASP A 642 -27.52 12.05 21.32
CA ASP A 642 -28.42 13.00 20.66
C ASP A 642 -27.65 14.09 19.88
N LYS A 643 -26.43 14.44 20.31
CA LYS A 643 -25.53 15.29 19.52
C LYS A 643 -25.19 14.65 18.18
N LEU A 644 -24.71 13.40 18.16
CA LEU A 644 -24.27 12.79 16.91
C LEU A 644 -25.45 12.41 16.00
N ASP A 645 -26.59 11.98 16.57
CA ASP A 645 -27.83 11.72 15.80
C ASP A 645 -28.41 12.98 15.12
N LYS A 646 -27.97 14.17 15.55
CA LYS A 646 -28.22 15.45 14.88
C LYS A 646 -27.10 15.85 13.94
N GLU A 647 -25.85 15.74 14.38
CA GLU A 647 -24.67 16.23 13.66
C GLU A 647 -24.37 15.41 12.38
N ILE A 648 -24.57 14.09 12.41
CA ILE A 648 -24.38 13.23 11.22
C ILE A 648 -25.33 13.64 10.08
N PRO A 649 -26.66 13.77 10.31
CA PRO A 649 -27.58 14.37 9.33
C PRO A 649 -27.17 15.75 8.81
N GLU A 650 -26.64 16.62 9.68
CA GLU A 650 -26.18 17.96 9.28
C GLU A 650 -24.97 17.89 8.33
N ILE A 651 -24.01 16.98 8.58
CA ILE A 651 -22.87 16.72 7.68
C ILE A 651 -23.37 16.25 6.31
N LEU A 652 -24.19 15.18 6.27
CA LEU A 652 -24.70 14.61 5.03
C LEU A 652 -25.53 15.63 4.23
N THR A 653 -26.38 16.41 4.90
CA THR A 653 -27.15 17.48 4.26
C THR A 653 -26.24 18.59 3.71
N SER A 654 -25.15 18.93 4.40
CA SER A 654 -24.17 19.93 3.92
C SER A 654 -23.42 19.49 2.65
N MET A 655 -23.33 18.18 2.40
CA MET A 655 -22.82 17.60 1.16
C MET A 655 -23.86 17.58 0.02
N GLY A 656 -25.06 18.14 0.22
CA GLY A 656 -26.13 18.15 -0.77
C GLY A 656 -27.00 16.89 -0.79
N MET A 657 -26.93 16.04 0.25
CA MET A 657 -27.78 14.86 0.36
C MET A 657 -29.17 15.20 0.89
N VAL A 658 -30.18 14.45 0.45
CA VAL A 658 -31.58 14.61 0.87
C VAL A 658 -31.98 13.44 1.78
N ALA A 659 -32.51 13.74 2.96
CA ALA A 659 -32.99 12.72 3.90
C ALA A 659 -34.29 12.08 3.41
N VAL A 660 -34.40 10.76 3.52
CA VAL A 660 -35.52 9.96 2.99
C VAL A 660 -36.11 8.98 4.02
N GLU A 661 -37.30 8.47 3.74
CA GLU A 661 -38.00 7.50 4.59
C GLU A 661 -37.24 6.15 4.74
N ASN A 662 -37.55 5.39 5.80
CA ASN A 662 -36.98 4.06 6.01
C ASN A 662 -37.85 2.96 5.41
N VAL A 663 -37.92 2.95 4.08
CA VAL A 663 -38.58 1.93 3.26
C VAL A 663 -37.53 1.03 2.59
N ASN A 664 -37.96 -0.09 2.00
CA ASN A 664 -37.06 -0.91 1.18
C ASN A 664 -36.86 -0.23 -0.18
N PRO A 665 -35.64 0.25 -0.51
CA PRO A 665 -35.39 1.07 -1.69
C PRO A 665 -35.46 0.31 -3.02
N LEU A 666 -35.55 -1.02 -2.99
CA LEU A 666 -35.75 -1.86 -4.18
C LEU A 666 -37.23 -2.14 -4.46
N LYS A 667 -38.11 -1.94 -3.47
CA LYS A 667 -39.56 -2.20 -3.56
C LYS A 667 -40.40 -0.91 -3.57
N GLU A 668 -39.90 0.16 -2.96
CA GLU A 668 -40.62 1.41 -2.76
C GLU A 668 -39.80 2.63 -3.22
N THR A 669 -40.46 3.63 -3.80
CA THR A 669 -39.81 4.90 -4.15
C THR A 669 -39.44 5.67 -2.88
N LEU A 670 -38.15 5.95 -2.71
CA LEU A 670 -37.63 6.74 -1.60
C LEU A 670 -38.17 8.18 -1.63
N LYS A 671 -39.05 8.51 -0.68
CA LYS A 671 -39.64 9.86 -0.55
C LYS A 671 -38.77 10.75 0.33
N PRO A 672 -38.52 12.02 -0.06
CA PRO A 672 -37.91 13.01 0.81
C PRO A 672 -38.73 13.22 2.09
N LEU A 673 -38.06 13.25 3.24
CA LEU A 673 -38.69 13.61 4.51
C LEU A 673 -39.05 15.11 4.48
N ALA A 674 -40.28 15.44 4.89
CA ALA A 674 -40.76 16.82 4.94
C ALA A 674 -39.91 17.67 5.90
N VAL A 675 -39.11 18.59 5.35
CA VAL A 675 -38.19 19.41 6.15
C VAL A 675 -38.95 20.50 6.88
N THR A 676 -39.06 20.38 8.21
CA THR A 676 -39.57 21.46 9.07
C THR A 676 -38.53 22.56 9.22
N VAL A 677 -38.44 23.47 8.24
CA VAL A 677 -37.48 24.58 8.27
C VAL A 677 -37.92 25.67 9.26
N THR A 678 -37.44 25.62 10.50
CA THR A 678 -37.35 26.83 11.34
C THR A 678 -36.29 27.77 10.77
N ALA A 679 -36.72 28.69 9.92
CA ALA A 679 -35.86 29.60 9.19
C ALA A 679 -35.35 30.77 10.05
N ASN A 680 -34.09 30.70 10.50
CA ASN A 680 -33.35 31.92 10.86
C ASN A 680 -32.68 32.48 9.60
N LYS A 681 -33.31 33.52 9.04
CA LYS A 681 -32.81 34.25 7.85
C LYS A 681 -31.70 35.21 8.24
N THR A 682 -30.50 35.04 7.67
CA THR A 682 -29.61 36.18 7.40
C THR A 682 -28.99 36.05 6.02
N LYS A 683 -29.48 36.87 5.07
CA LYS A 683 -28.90 36.98 3.72
C LYS A 683 -27.72 37.93 3.76
N THR A 684 -26.60 37.56 3.13
CA THR A 684 -25.61 38.54 2.65
C THR A 684 -25.42 38.35 1.16
N LYS A 685 -25.85 39.36 0.38
CA LYS A 685 -25.75 39.36 -1.08
C LYS A 685 -24.30 39.52 -1.54
N ILE A 686 -23.89 38.73 -2.52
CA ILE A 686 -22.84 39.13 -3.48
C ILE A 686 -23.39 40.33 -4.26
N ARG A 687 -22.56 41.34 -4.50
CA ARG A 687 -22.94 42.57 -5.21
C ARG A 687 -22.02 42.76 -6.42
N GLU A 688 -22.44 42.24 -7.56
CA GLU A 688 -21.94 42.72 -8.85
C GLU A 688 -22.59 44.06 -9.20
N HIS A 689 -21.85 44.88 -9.94
CA HIS A 689 -22.32 46.15 -10.49
C HIS A 689 -22.03 46.13 -12.00
N ILE A 690 -23.06 46.38 -12.82
CA ILE A 690 -23.05 47.27 -14.00
C ILE A 690 -24.52 47.40 -14.50
N PRO A 691 -24.92 48.52 -15.15
CA PRO A 691 -26.28 49.05 -14.97
C PRO A 691 -27.13 49.19 -16.26
N ALA A 692 -28.44 49.42 -16.11
CA ALA A 692 -29.28 50.11 -17.11
C ALA A 692 -30.52 50.80 -16.49
N ALA A 693 -31.01 51.84 -17.18
CA ALA A 693 -32.17 52.73 -16.97
C ALA A 693 -33.23 52.37 -15.88
N LYS A 694 -33.54 53.24 -14.90
CA LYS A 694 -34.33 54.50 -15.00
C LYS A 694 -35.75 54.34 -15.57
N THR A 695 -36.76 54.34 -14.68
CA THR A 695 -37.78 55.42 -14.63
C THR A 695 -38.45 55.48 -13.24
N LYS A 696 -38.96 56.67 -12.91
CA LYS A 696 -39.60 57.14 -11.64
C LYS A 696 -41.12 57.36 -11.96
N PRO A 697 -42.03 57.93 -11.12
CA PRO A 697 -41.86 58.53 -9.78
C PRO A 697 -42.97 58.16 -8.72
N GLU A 698 -42.82 58.53 -7.42
CA GLU A 698 -43.58 59.58 -6.67
C GLU A 698 -44.77 59.06 -5.80
N THR A 699 -45.17 59.61 -4.64
CA THR A 699 -44.66 60.74 -3.80
C THR A 699 -45.00 60.58 -2.30
N ALA A 700 -44.17 61.19 -1.43
CA ALA A 700 -44.42 61.91 -0.16
C ALA A 700 -45.60 61.54 0.81
N THR A 701 -45.45 61.63 2.14
CA THR A 701 -45.18 62.91 2.84
C THR A 701 -44.62 62.79 4.29
N LEU A 702 -43.58 63.61 4.58
CA LEU A 702 -43.39 64.55 5.73
C LEU A 702 -43.31 63.99 7.19
N VAL A 703 -42.26 64.20 8.03
CA VAL A 703 -41.79 65.42 8.80
C VAL A 703 -41.76 65.06 10.32
N LYS A 704 -40.88 65.49 11.26
CA LYS A 704 -39.66 66.35 11.35
C LYS A 704 -38.83 66.01 12.64
N LYS A 705 -37.50 66.31 12.64
CA LYS A 705 -36.56 66.71 13.74
C LYS A 705 -36.56 65.94 15.10
N GLY A 706 -35.42 65.56 15.72
CA GLY A 706 -33.97 65.76 15.48
C GLY A 706 -33.12 64.76 16.34
N THR A 707 -31.86 64.95 16.75
CA THR A 707 -30.87 66.07 16.59
C THR A 707 -29.39 65.56 16.72
N GLU A 708 -28.48 66.25 17.44
CA GLU A 708 -27.02 66.00 17.65
C GLU A 708 -26.66 64.69 18.39
N ALA A 709 -25.57 63.91 18.15
CA ALA A 709 -24.15 64.13 17.76
C ALA A 709 -23.18 64.38 18.95
N PRO A 710 -21.86 64.04 18.92
CA PRO A 710 -21.03 63.56 17.79
C PRO A 710 -20.12 62.31 18.02
N ALA A 711 -19.47 61.87 16.92
CA ALA A 711 -18.11 61.30 16.67
C ALA A 711 -17.13 60.95 17.83
N ALA A 712 -16.02 60.20 17.70
CA ALA A 712 -15.11 59.80 16.59
C ALA A 712 -14.15 58.65 17.09
N LEU A 713 -13.16 58.05 16.38
CA LEU A 713 -12.85 57.72 14.96
C LEU A 713 -11.59 56.79 14.92
N GLN A 714 -11.47 55.90 13.90
CA GLN A 714 -10.22 55.23 13.41
C GLN A 714 -9.50 54.22 14.37
N LYS A 715 -9.01 53.03 13.97
CA LYS A 715 -8.01 52.61 12.94
C LYS A 715 -6.58 53.14 13.15
N THR A 716 -5.64 52.27 13.55
CA THR A 716 -4.33 51.97 12.90
C THR A 716 -3.33 51.29 13.87
N GLY A 717 -2.32 50.60 13.33
CA GLY A 717 -0.99 50.51 13.95
C GLY A 717 -0.60 49.22 14.68
N GLU A 718 0.29 48.44 14.08
CA GLU A 718 1.19 47.54 14.83
C GLU A 718 2.19 48.36 15.67
N LYS A 719 2.48 47.93 16.91
CA LYS A 719 3.82 48.11 17.51
C LYS A 719 4.23 46.92 18.40
N THR A 720 5.54 46.74 18.49
CA THR A 720 6.28 45.64 19.12
C THR A 720 6.39 45.72 20.65
N ALA A 721 6.51 44.54 21.27
CA ALA A 721 7.30 44.20 22.48
C ALA A 721 7.56 45.27 23.57
N ALA A 722 7.08 44.99 24.79
CA ALA A 722 7.79 44.96 26.09
C ALA A 722 6.91 45.40 27.29
N GLN A 723 7.32 44.94 28.49
CA GLN A 723 6.92 45.41 29.85
C GLN A 723 5.58 44.96 30.48
N LEU A 724 5.68 43.84 31.21
CA LEU A 724 5.17 43.55 32.56
C LEU A 724 4.35 44.65 33.31
N LYS A 725 3.16 44.28 33.83
CA LYS A 725 2.91 43.96 35.26
C LYS A 725 1.46 43.54 35.55
N GLN A 726 1.27 42.80 36.64
CA GLN A 726 -0.03 42.43 37.22
C GLN A 726 -0.37 43.41 38.36
N GLU A 727 -1.64 43.77 38.53
CA GLU A 727 -2.21 44.24 39.80
C GLU A 727 -3.54 43.51 40.05
N GLY A 728 -3.87 43.28 41.32
CA GLY A 728 -5.03 42.48 41.74
C GLY A 728 -6.06 43.31 42.51
N GLU A 729 -7.34 43.03 42.29
CA GLU A 729 -8.44 43.75 42.91
C GLU A 729 -8.68 43.35 44.38
N THR A 730 -9.24 44.27 45.17
CA THR A 730 -9.67 44.04 46.55
C THR A 730 -11.18 44.20 46.63
N ILE A 731 -11.89 43.22 47.22
CA ILE A 731 -13.35 43.23 47.35
C ILE A 731 -13.73 43.52 48.82
N LYS A 732 -14.74 44.37 49.03
CA LYS A 732 -15.32 44.66 50.35
C LYS A 732 -16.71 44.04 50.47
N ILE A 733 -16.97 43.34 51.57
CA ILE A 733 -18.30 42.84 51.96
C ILE A 733 -18.43 43.00 53.49
N GLY A 734 -19.54 43.56 53.97
CA GLY A 734 -19.91 43.46 55.39
C GLY A 734 -19.01 44.17 56.41
N GLY A 735 -18.30 45.24 56.02
CA GLY A 735 -17.47 46.05 56.93
C GLY A 735 -16.01 45.61 57.03
N GLU A 736 -15.66 44.39 56.66
CA GLU A 736 -14.27 43.92 56.59
C GLU A 736 -13.70 43.92 55.16
N THR A 737 -12.38 44.07 55.05
CA THR A 737 -11.67 44.19 53.77
C THR A 737 -10.69 43.03 53.62
N ILE A 738 -11.00 42.06 52.74
CA ILE A 738 -10.15 40.89 52.52
C ILE A 738 -9.17 41.15 51.37
N LYS A 739 -7.87 41.19 51.67
CA LYS A 739 -6.80 41.19 50.66
C LYS A 739 -6.43 39.76 50.28
N ILE A 740 -6.69 39.38 49.02
CA ILE A 740 -6.22 38.11 48.46
C ILE A 740 -4.78 38.29 47.98
N THR A 741 -3.82 37.72 48.69
CA THR A 741 -2.41 37.62 48.24
C THR A 741 -2.17 36.24 47.63
N ILE A 742 -1.84 36.19 46.33
CA ILE A 742 -1.43 34.93 45.68
C ILE A 742 0.04 34.65 46.02
N PRO A 743 0.39 33.53 46.69
CA PRO A 743 1.79 33.21 46.99
C PRO A 743 2.56 32.79 45.73
N LYS A 744 3.85 33.15 45.65
CA LYS A 744 4.75 32.70 44.58
C LYS A 744 5.03 31.19 44.70
N PRO A 745 5.01 30.42 43.59
CA PRO A 745 5.49 29.04 43.58
C PRO A 745 6.98 28.93 43.92
N PRO A 746 7.42 27.88 44.63
CA PRO A 746 8.84 27.63 44.90
C PRO A 746 9.61 27.20 43.63
N LYS A 747 10.92 27.44 43.61
CA LYS A 747 11.81 27.02 42.51
C LYS A 747 12.00 25.49 42.53
N PRO A 748 12.08 24.82 41.37
CA PRO A 748 12.32 23.39 41.29
C PRO A 748 13.75 23.01 41.73
N VAL A 749 13.87 21.87 42.42
CA VAL A 749 15.14 21.24 42.82
C VAL A 749 15.77 20.52 41.61
N GLN A 750 17.09 20.45 41.54
CA GLN A 750 17.77 19.69 40.47
C GLN A 750 17.62 18.17 40.66
N PRO A 751 17.50 17.38 39.57
CA PRO A 751 17.28 15.94 39.67
C PRO A 751 18.53 15.17 40.12
N VAL A 752 18.34 14.33 41.14
CA VAL A 752 19.32 13.33 41.58
C VAL A 752 19.35 12.17 40.58
N LYS A 753 20.55 11.70 40.21
CA LYS A 753 20.72 10.42 39.49
C LYS A 753 20.34 9.26 40.42
N VAL A 754 19.42 8.41 39.97
CA VAL A 754 19.15 7.11 40.59
C VAL A 754 19.55 6.01 39.61
N GLU A 755 20.42 5.11 40.04
CA GLU A 755 20.71 3.87 39.32
C GLU A 755 19.72 2.79 39.77
N THR A 756 19.01 2.17 38.83
CA THR A 756 18.17 0.99 39.09
C THR A 756 18.70 -0.21 38.33
N TYR A 757 19.30 -1.14 39.05
CA TYR A 757 19.71 -2.44 38.51
C TYR A 757 18.49 -3.34 38.29
N ASN A 758 18.42 -3.95 37.09
CA ASN A 758 17.62 -5.13 36.69
C ASN A 758 16.17 -5.30 37.21
N SER A 759 15.18 -5.15 36.31
CA SER A 759 14.13 -6.18 36.08
C SER A 759 13.27 -5.92 34.82
N GLN A 760 13.59 -6.67 33.76
CA GLN A 760 12.73 -7.19 32.67
C GLN A 760 11.64 -6.32 31.99
N ASP A 761 11.89 -6.05 30.71
CA ASP A 761 10.98 -5.77 29.58
C ASP A 761 9.46 -5.73 29.83
N ILE A 762 8.91 -4.52 29.92
CA ILE A 762 7.52 -4.25 29.55
C ILE A 762 7.50 -3.81 28.08
N ALA A 763 7.11 -4.74 27.20
CA ALA A 763 6.97 -4.48 25.77
C ALA A 763 6.03 -3.31 25.45
N ASP A 764 6.33 -2.57 24.38
CA ASP A 764 5.40 -1.62 23.75
C ASP A 764 4.12 -2.35 23.33
N ARG A 765 3.01 -1.98 23.98
CA ARG A 765 1.67 -2.57 23.80
C ARG A 765 0.65 -1.53 23.33
N SER A 766 1.10 -0.48 22.67
CA SER A 766 0.20 0.51 22.07
C SER A 766 -0.57 -0.06 20.88
N ILE A 767 -1.86 0.25 20.75
CA ILE A 767 -2.62 -0.09 19.53
C ILE A 767 -1.94 0.59 18.34
N LYS A 768 -1.59 -0.18 17.32
CA LYS A 768 -1.31 0.37 15.99
C LYS A 768 -2.65 0.63 15.29
N PHE A 769 -3.30 1.74 15.65
CA PHE A 769 -4.23 2.38 14.72
C PHE A 769 -3.54 2.55 13.36
N SER A 770 -4.32 2.54 12.28
CA SER A 770 -3.81 2.85 10.94
C SER A 770 -3.12 4.23 10.97
N LYS A 771 -1.78 4.23 10.99
CA LYS A 771 -0.97 5.47 10.90
C LYS A 771 -0.95 6.02 9.48
N ARG A 772 -2.09 5.97 8.76
CA ARG A 772 -2.38 6.85 7.62
C ARG A 772 -2.75 8.25 8.15
N MET A 773 -1.84 8.84 8.92
CA MET A 773 -1.64 10.27 8.80
C MET A 773 -0.75 10.48 7.58
N PRO A 774 -1.13 11.34 6.62
CA PRO A 774 -0.25 11.69 5.52
C PRO A 774 1.10 12.16 6.06
N PRO A 775 2.22 11.82 5.40
CA PRO A 775 3.48 12.52 5.65
C PRO A 775 3.22 14.04 5.57
N ASN A 776 3.50 14.75 6.67
CA ASN A 776 3.19 16.17 6.92
C ASN A 776 1.79 16.54 7.47
N TYR A 777 1.05 15.65 8.16
CA TYR A 777 -0.12 16.10 8.95
C TYR A 777 0.29 17.09 10.06
N ILE A 778 -0.35 18.27 10.08
CA ILE A 778 -0.16 19.30 11.11
C ILE A 778 -1.42 19.36 12.00
N PRO A 779 -1.31 19.21 13.34
CA PRO A 779 -2.43 19.30 14.27
C PRO A 779 -3.16 20.66 14.20
N PRO A 780 -4.48 20.72 14.48
CA PRO A 780 -5.25 21.98 14.44
C PRO A 780 -4.65 23.10 15.31
N GLU A 781 -4.14 22.78 16.50
CA GLU A 781 -3.45 23.74 17.37
C GLU A 781 -2.23 24.39 16.68
N GLN A 782 -1.53 23.64 15.83
CA GLN A 782 -0.38 24.12 15.05
C GLN A 782 -0.79 24.80 13.72
N ARG A 783 -2.06 24.67 13.29
CA ARG A 783 -2.61 25.43 12.14
C ARG A 783 -3.04 26.84 12.54
N ALA A 784 -3.52 27.03 13.76
CA ALA A 784 -3.92 28.34 14.28
C ALA A 784 -2.71 29.26 14.57
N ALA A 785 -1.56 28.68 14.93
CA ALA A 785 -0.37 29.40 15.38
C ALA A 785 0.75 29.52 14.31
N LYS A 786 0.38 29.78 13.04
CA LYS A 786 1.28 30.40 12.05
C LYS A 786 0.48 31.06 10.93
N GLN A 787 0.64 32.37 10.78
CA GLN A 787 0.16 33.10 9.61
C GLN A 787 0.68 32.43 8.32
N LYS A 788 -0.13 32.44 7.26
CA LYS A 788 0.30 32.00 5.92
C LYS A 788 1.59 32.74 5.56
N ALA A 789 2.66 32.00 5.28
CA ALA A 789 3.87 32.60 4.74
C ALA A 789 3.56 33.19 3.35
N GLN A 790 3.36 34.50 3.29
CA GLN A 790 3.43 35.24 2.03
C GLN A 790 4.87 35.14 1.52
N ASN A 791 5.05 34.63 0.30
CA ASN A 791 6.37 34.39 -0.25
C ASN A 791 6.75 35.59 -1.14
N THR A 792 7.73 36.37 -0.69
CA THR A 792 8.20 37.61 -1.34
C THR A 792 9.32 37.37 -2.37
N ALA A 793 9.46 36.14 -2.86
CA ALA A 793 10.58 35.72 -3.69
C ALA A 793 10.55 36.36 -5.10
N THR A 794 11.43 37.33 -5.34
CA THR A 794 11.65 37.99 -6.64
C THR A 794 12.34 37.11 -7.68
N ASN A 795 13.02 36.06 -7.25
CA ASN A 795 13.95 35.27 -8.08
C ASN A 795 13.32 33.93 -8.50
N ILE A 796 12.32 33.99 -9.37
CA ILE A 796 11.61 32.81 -9.89
C ILE A 796 12.46 32.07 -10.92
N GLY A 797 12.64 30.76 -10.72
CA GLY A 797 13.45 29.85 -11.55
C GLY A 797 14.97 29.98 -11.37
N GLU A 798 15.46 31.02 -10.70
CA GLU A 798 16.89 31.29 -10.59
C GLU A 798 17.64 30.40 -9.60
N VAL A 799 18.98 30.44 -9.67
CA VAL A 799 19.86 29.79 -8.69
C VAL A 799 19.94 30.64 -7.43
N VAL A 800 19.30 30.19 -6.34
CA VAL A 800 19.26 30.90 -5.05
C VAL A 800 19.99 30.05 -4.00
N HIS A 801 20.98 30.64 -3.33
CA HIS A 801 21.87 29.96 -2.38
C HIS A 801 22.51 28.67 -2.95
N GLY A 802 22.95 28.72 -4.21
CA GLY A 802 23.56 27.58 -4.92
C GLY A 802 22.60 26.43 -5.25
N ARG A 803 21.29 26.62 -5.05
CA ARG A 803 20.24 25.64 -5.38
C ARG A 803 19.28 26.18 -6.43
N VAL A 804 18.69 25.29 -7.20
CA VAL A 804 17.73 25.62 -8.26
C VAL A 804 16.55 24.66 -8.19
N SER A 805 15.34 25.16 -8.43
CA SER A 805 14.12 24.34 -8.51
C SER A 805 14.04 23.59 -9.84
N ALA A 806 13.55 22.35 -9.82
CA ALA A 806 13.29 21.59 -11.05
C ALA A 806 12.09 22.13 -11.83
N TYR A 807 11.10 22.72 -11.13
CA TYR A 807 9.89 23.27 -11.72
C TYR A 807 9.58 24.67 -11.19
N ILE A 808 8.74 25.34 -11.96
CA ILE A 808 8.12 26.62 -11.62
C ILE A 808 6.62 26.38 -11.73
N ARG A 809 5.87 26.62 -10.64
CA ARG A 809 4.44 26.35 -10.56
C ARG A 809 3.64 27.63 -10.57
N GLY A 810 2.56 27.65 -11.33
CA GLY A 810 1.60 28.76 -11.39
C GLY A 810 0.22 28.32 -10.89
N LYS A 811 -0.70 29.27 -10.77
CA LYS A 811 -2.13 28.96 -10.59
C LYS A 811 -2.64 28.12 -11.77
N PHE A 812 -3.73 27.39 -11.55
CA PHE A 812 -4.42 26.72 -12.64
C PHE A 812 -4.81 27.71 -13.75
N ILE A 813 -4.51 27.31 -14.98
CA ILE A 813 -5.06 27.83 -16.22
C ILE A 813 -5.39 26.61 -17.09
N ASP A 814 -6.31 26.75 -18.04
CA ASP A 814 -6.65 25.62 -18.91
C ASP A 814 -5.57 25.36 -19.99
N VAL A 815 -5.75 24.28 -20.74
CA VAL A 815 -4.81 23.84 -21.78
C VAL A 815 -4.68 24.89 -22.89
N LYS A 816 -5.79 25.50 -23.32
CA LYS A 816 -5.82 26.47 -24.41
C LYS A 816 -5.13 27.77 -23.98
N GLU A 817 -5.41 28.27 -22.77
CA GLU A 817 -4.73 29.44 -22.21
C GLU A 817 -3.21 29.18 -22.05
N ALA A 818 -2.83 27.98 -21.59
CA ALA A 818 -1.42 27.59 -21.50
C ALA A 818 -0.73 27.57 -22.87
N GLU A 819 -1.39 27.03 -23.90
CA GLU A 819 -0.89 27.08 -25.27
C GLU A 819 -0.73 28.52 -25.79
N GLU A 820 -1.74 29.37 -25.58
CA GLU A 820 -1.73 30.77 -26.02
C GLU A 820 -0.61 31.57 -25.34
N ARG A 821 -0.41 31.40 -24.03
CA ARG A 821 0.71 32.01 -23.28
C ARG A 821 2.07 31.53 -23.77
N LEU A 822 2.24 30.23 -24.07
CA LEU A 822 3.48 29.68 -24.63
C LEU A 822 3.77 30.23 -26.04
N LYS A 823 2.77 30.26 -26.92
CA LYS A 823 2.88 30.82 -28.28
C LYS A 823 3.22 32.32 -28.23
N LYS A 824 2.56 33.09 -27.36
CA LYS A 824 2.85 34.52 -27.10
C LYS A 824 4.27 34.76 -26.56
N ALA A 825 4.78 33.85 -25.73
CA ALA A 825 6.16 33.87 -25.25
C ALA A 825 7.22 33.52 -26.31
N GLY A 826 6.80 33.17 -27.53
CA GLY A 826 7.69 32.81 -28.64
C GLY A 826 8.20 31.37 -28.60
N PHE A 827 7.42 30.45 -27.99
CA PHE A 827 7.69 29.01 -28.04
C PHE A 827 6.83 28.31 -29.10
N THR A 828 7.42 27.32 -29.77
CA THR A 828 6.73 26.37 -30.64
C THR A 828 6.24 25.19 -29.80
N ILE A 829 4.97 24.81 -29.95
CA ILE A 829 4.41 23.63 -29.28
C ILE A 829 4.64 22.40 -30.16
N LEU A 830 5.15 21.33 -29.55
CA LEU A 830 5.49 20.06 -30.20
C LEU A 830 4.38 19.02 -30.00
N SER A 831 3.81 18.93 -28.78
CA SER A 831 2.59 18.15 -28.52
C SER A 831 1.76 18.73 -27.39
N VAL A 832 0.48 18.40 -27.41
CA VAL A 832 -0.45 18.51 -26.29
C VAL A 832 -0.99 17.10 -26.05
N THR A 833 -0.70 16.52 -24.89
CA THR A 833 -0.84 15.07 -24.65
C THR A 833 -1.50 14.82 -23.31
N ALA A 834 -2.68 14.19 -23.32
CA ALA A 834 -3.29 13.67 -22.11
C ALA A 834 -2.44 12.50 -21.57
N LEU A 835 -2.10 12.55 -20.28
CA LEU A 835 -1.31 11.53 -19.59
C LEU A 835 -2.19 10.52 -18.84
N ASP A 836 -3.48 10.81 -18.70
CA ASP A 836 -4.49 9.95 -18.10
C ASP A 836 -5.71 9.86 -19.03
N LYS A 837 -6.52 8.81 -18.87
CA LYS A 837 -7.72 8.55 -19.69
C LYS A 837 -8.71 9.73 -19.72
N LYS A 838 -8.77 10.51 -18.63
CA LYS A 838 -9.74 11.60 -18.42
C LYS A 838 -9.17 12.98 -18.73
N GLY A 839 -7.90 13.07 -19.16
CA GLY A 839 -7.21 14.33 -19.42
C GLY A 839 -7.20 15.27 -18.21
N LYS A 840 -7.15 14.74 -16.98
CA LYS A 840 -6.91 15.48 -15.74
C LYS A 840 -5.45 15.98 -15.66
N LEU A 841 -4.53 15.29 -16.33
CA LEU A 841 -3.11 15.60 -16.45
C LEU A 841 -2.79 15.77 -17.94
N VAL A 842 -2.55 17.00 -18.39
CA VAL A 842 -2.19 17.28 -19.78
C VAL A 842 -0.77 17.84 -19.84
N SER A 843 0.11 17.17 -20.57
CA SER A 843 1.48 17.61 -20.83
C SER A 843 1.53 18.37 -22.15
N ILE A 844 2.02 19.59 -22.10
CA ILE A 844 2.35 20.41 -23.27
C ILE A 844 3.88 20.40 -23.41
N VAL A 845 4.38 19.81 -24.49
CA VAL A 845 5.82 19.81 -24.82
C VAL A 845 6.09 20.96 -25.77
N PHE A 846 7.08 21.80 -25.47
CA PHE A 846 7.37 23.02 -26.24
C PHE A 846 8.86 23.31 -26.35
N THR A 847 9.25 24.13 -27.32
CA THR A 847 10.65 24.46 -27.64
C THR A 847 10.79 25.87 -28.21
N ASP A 848 12.02 26.34 -28.38
CA ASP A 848 12.36 27.45 -29.27
C ASP A 848 13.65 27.15 -30.08
N LYS A 849 14.02 28.07 -30.96
CA LYS A 849 15.20 27.93 -31.83
C LYS A 849 16.52 27.85 -31.07
N GLU A 850 16.68 28.57 -29.96
CA GLU A 850 17.94 28.54 -29.20
C GLU A 850 18.05 27.26 -28.36
N LEU A 851 16.95 26.77 -27.78
CA LEU A 851 16.91 25.44 -27.13
C LEU A 851 17.25 24.32 -28.12
N THR A 852 16.67 24.36 -29.33
CA THR A 852 16.96 23.38 -30.39
C THR A 852 18.44 23.40 -30.79
N LYS A 853 19.00 24.60 -31.01
CA LYS A 853 20.40 24.81 -31.36
C LYS A 853 21.39 24.35 -30.28
N GLU A 854 21.17 24.71 -29.02
CA GLU A 854 22.02 24.27 -27.89
C GLU A 854 21.97 22.75 -27.70
N ALA A 855 20.81 22.14 -27.90
CA ALA A 855 20.59 20.69 -27.80
C ALA A 855 21.07 19.91 -29.04
N SER A 856 21.40 20.58 -30.15
CA SER A 856 21.93 19.95 -31.38
C SER A 856 23.40 19.52 -31.24
N LYS A 857 24.00 19.63 -30.05
CA LYS A 857 25.29 19.02 -29.72
C LYS A 857 25.12 17.50 -29.53
N LYS A 858 26.16 16.72 -29.85
CA LYS A 858 26.15 15.24 -29.79
C LYS A 858 25.67 14.73 -28.43
N ASN A 859 24.73 13.77 -28.41
CA ASN A 859 24.05 13.25 -27.22
C ASN A 859 23.36 14.32 -26.33
N ARG A 860 23.10 15.56 -26.79
CA ARG A 860 22.43 16.62 -26.00
C ARG A 860 20.96 16.86 -26.36
N GLY A 861 20.42 16.15 -27.35
CA GLY A 861 19.07 16.36 -27.89
C GLY A 861 17.91 16.31 -26.89
N PHE A 862 18.10 15.69 -25.71
CA PHE A 862 17.09 15.70 -24.64
C PHE A 862 16.85 17.10 -24.02
N ALA A 863 17.79 18.04 -24.19
CA ALA A 863 17.63 19.44 -23.78
C ALA A 863 16.77 20.27 -24.75
N ALA A 864 16.38 19.72 -25.91
CA ALA A 864 15.77 20.48 -27.01
C ALA A 864 14.33 20.93 -26.72
N SER A 865 13.69 20.42 -25.67
CA SER A 865 12.31 20.78 -25.30
C SER A 865 12.11 20.90 -23.80
N LEU A 866 11.14 21.72 -23.43
CA LEU A 866 10.62 21.94 -22.09
C LEU A 866 9.18 21.41 -22.02
N ARG A 867 8.66 21.21 -20.81
CA ARG A 867 7.30 20.71 -20.59
C ARG A 867 6.52 21.58 -19.61
N LEU A 868 5.22 21.71 -19.86
CA LEU A 868 4.23 22.32 -18.97
C LEU A 868 3.15 21.27 -18.68
N LEU A 869 2.95 20.94 -17.41
CA LEU A 869 1.80 20.17 -16.94
C LEU A 869 0.64 21.12 -16.65
N VAL A 870 -0.51 20.92 -17.29
CA VAL A 870 -1.80 21.42 -16.80
C VAL A 870 -2.40 20.32 -15.92
N ASN A 871 -2.42 20.57 -14.62
CA ASN A 871 -2.89 19.61 -13.62
C ASN A 871 -4.26 20.04 -13.10
N LYS A 872 -5.31 19.42 -13.65
CA LYS A 872 -6.71 19.61 -13.22
C LYS A 872 -7.01 18.91 -11.90
N LYS A 873 -6.29 17.82 -11.54
CA LYS A 873 -6.49 17.09 -10.26
C LYS A 873 -6.03 17.95 -9.07
N ASP A 874 -4.87 18.59 -9.20
CA ASP A 874 -4.26 19.39 -8.12
C ASP A 874 -4.35 20.91 -8.36
N HIS A 875 -5.26 21.35 -9.25
CA HIS A 875 -5.55 22.75 -9.61
C HIS A 875 -4.31 23.70 -9.71
N HIS A 876 -3.32 23.31 -10.50
CA HIS A 876 -2.16 24.18 -10.79
C HIS A 876 -1.52 23.86 -12.16
N ILE A 877 -0.57 24.70 -12.59
CA ILE A 877 0.36 24.35 -13.68
C ILE A 877 1.78 24.14 -13.15
N SER A 878 2.54 23.24 -13.77
CA SER A 878 3.93 22.91 -13.39
C SER A 878 4.82 22.93 -14.63
N ILE A 879 5.69 23.94 -14.75
CA ILE A 879 6.57 24.17 -15.90
C ILE A 879 7.98 23.72 -15.53
N THR A 880 8.64 22.93 -16.37
CA THR A 880 10.06 22.56 -16.19
C THR A 880 10.95 23.80 -16.20
N ASN A 881 11.79 23.99 -15.19
CA ASN A 881 12.67 25.14 -15.10
C ASN A 881 13.80 25.07 -16.15
N PRO A 882 13.93 26.04 -17.08
CA PRO A 882 14.95 26.00 -18.13
C PRO A 882 16.38 25.94 -17.59
N ILE A 883 16.68 26.62 -16.47
CA ILE A 883 18.02 26.61 -15.87
C ILE A 883 18.37 25.21 -15.34
N TYR A 884 17.41 24.54 -14.70
CA TYR A 884 17.60 23.17 -14.21
C TYR A 884 17.77 22.19 -15.36
N MET A 885 16.85 22.19 -16.34
CA MET A 885 16.84 21.23 -17.43
C MET A 885 18.06 21.39 -18.35
N ALA A 886 18.40 22.63 -18.70
CA ALA A 886 19.61 22.89 -19.47
C ALA A 886 20.87 22.44 -18.72
N LYS A 887 20.98 22.68 -17.40
CA LYS A 887 22.18 22.27 -16.65
C LYS A 887 22.25 20.75 -16.45
N ALA A 888 21.11 20.07 -16.33
CA ALA A 888 21.04 18.61 -16.21
C ALA A 888 21.32 17.89 -17.53
N PHE A 889 20.88 18.42 -18.69
CA PHE A 889 20.95 17.70 -19.97
C PHE A 889 22.04 18.23 -20.92
N LEU A 890 22.38 19.53 -20.91
CA LEU A 890 23.56 20.04 -21.63
C LEU A 890 24.86 19.78 -20.85
N GLN A 891 24.80 19.54 -19.54
CA GLN A 891 25.93 19.12 -18.71
C GLN A 891 27.07 20.18 -18.69
N ASP A 892 28.21 19.88 -19.30
CA ASP A 892 29.35 20.79 -19.48
C ASP A 892 29.12 21.80 -20.63
N ASP A 893 28.25 21.45 -21.59
CA ASP A 893 27.85 22.31 -22.71
C ASP A 893 26.78 23.36 -22.32
N TYR A 894 26.53 23.56 -21.03
CA TYR A 894 25.50 24.44 -20.49
C TYR A 894 25.75 25.92 -20.82
N ASN A 895 24.83 26.52 -21.57
CA ASN A 895 24.79 27.95 -21.85
C ASN A 895 23.83 28.69 -20.90
N ASP A 896 24.39 29.40 -19.91
CA ASP A 896 23.63 30.15 -18.92
C ASP A 896 22.78 31.28 -19.52
N LYS A 897 23.28 31.94 -20.58
CA LYS A 897 22.58 33.02 -21.26
C LYS A 897 21.33 32.50 -21.98
N ALA A 898 21.44 31.36 -22.65
CA ALA A 898 20.30 30.71 -23.33
C ALA A 898 19.24 30.26 -22.31
N ALA A 899 19.66 29.58 -21.23
CA ALA A 899 18.75 29.09 -20.20
C ALA A 899 18.01 30.23 -19.47
N LYS A 900 18.72 31.33 -19.13
CA LYS A 900 18.10 32.53 -18.55
C LYS A 900 17.18 33.27 -19.52
N ALA A 901 17.49 33.29 -20.81
CA ALA A 901 16.60 33.86 -21.83
C ALA A 901 15.28 33.07 -21.93
N ALA A 902 15.34 31.74 -21.96
CA ALA A 902 14.15 30.88 -21.94
C ALA A 902 13.33 31.06 -20.64
N LEU A 903 14.00 31.16 -19.48
CA LEU A 903 13.35 31.46 -18.20
C LEU A 903 12.62 32.81 -18.24
N LYS A 904 13.28 33.87 -18.75
CA LYS A 904 12.69 35.21 -18.87
C LYS A 904 11.44 35.22 -19.77
N LYS A 905 11.43 34.47 -20.88
CA LYS A 905 10.23 34.31 -21.74
C LYS A 905 9.04 33.77 -20.95
N ILE A 906 9.27 32.75 -20.11
CA ILE A 906 8.23 32.15 -19.26
C ILE A 906 7.78 33.14 -18.19
N THR A 907 8.69 33.71 -17.40
CA THR A 907 8.33 34.60 -16.28
C THR A 907 7.72 35.94 -16.73
N SER A 908 7.87 36.32 -18.00
CA SER A 908 7.22 37.51 -18.57
C SER A 908 5.81 37.26 -19.13
N ASN A 909 5.35 36.01 -19.23
CA ASN A 909 4.04 35.64 -19.82
C ASN A 909 3.14 34.81 -18.88
N PHE A 910 3.65 34.42 -17.71
CA PHE A 910 2.94 33.64 -16.71
C PHE A 910 2.98 34.33 -15.35
N ASP A 911 1.80 34.54 -14.76
CA ASP A 911 1.63 35.34 -13.55
C ASP A 911 1.64 34.48 -12.27
N ASN A 912 1.96 35.09 -11.13
CA ASN A 912 1.91 34.45 -9.80
C ASN A 912 2.72 33.13 -9.71
N LEU A 913 3.84 33.05 -10.44
CA LEU A 913 4.72 31.88 -10.43
C LEU A 913 5.47 31.71 -9.10
N LEU A 914 5.73 30.47 -8.73
CA LEU A 914 6.42 30.05 -7.52
C LEU A 914 7.45 28.95 -7.82
N ASN A 915 8.58 28.96 -7.11
CA ASN A 915 9.57 27.88 -7.20
C ASN A 915 9.04 26.59 -6.55
N SER A 916 9.20 25.44 -7.22
CA SER A 916 8.85 24.14 -6.64
C SER A 916 9.70 23.80 -5.41
N LYS A 917 9.16 22.96 -4.51
CA LYS A 917 9.95 22.36 -3.42
C LYS A 917 11.06 21.45 -3.97
N ASP A 918 10.80 20.81 -5.11
CA ASP A 918 11.74 20.01 -5.90
C ASP A 918 12.96 20.86 -6.28
N LYS A 919 14.10 20.68 -5.59
CA LYS A 919 15.29 21.53 -5.77
C LYS A 919 16.61 20.80 -5.48
N LEU A 920 17.59 20.92 -6.38
CA LEU A 920 18.94 20.36 -6.22
C LEU A 920 20.00 21.46 -6.06
N LYS A 921 21.23 21.08 -5.71
CA LYS A 921 22.41 21.96 -5.81
C LYS A 921 22.75 22.11 -7.28
N PHE A 922 22.81 23.34 -7.79
CA PHE A 922 23.02 23.64 -9.22
C PHE A 922 24.31 23.00 -9.77
N GLN A 923 25.39 23.05 -8.99
CA GLN A 923 26.69 22.47 -9.37
C GLN A 923 26.72 20.94 -9.41
N LEU A 924 25.72 20.25 -8.84
CA LEU A 924 25.62 18.79 -8.87
C LEU A 924 24.76 18.26 -10.04
N LEU A 925 24.08 19.13 -10.80
CA LEU A 925 23.21 18.69 -11.89
C LEU A 925 23.93 17.94 -13.03
N PRO A 926 25.16 18.32 -13.44
CA PRO A 926 25.89 17.50 -14.40
C PRO A 926 26.22 16.11 -13.83
N LYS A 927 26.80 16.09 -12.63
CA LYS A 927 27.20 14.88 -11.90
C LYS A 927 26.04 14.22 -11.14
N TYR A 928 24.81 14.40 -11.59
CA TYR A 928 23.64 13.87 -10.91
C TYR A 928 23.56 12.35 -11.10
N GLN A 929 23.46 11.64 -9.98
CA GLN A 929 23.10 10.24 -9.88
C GLN A 929 22.09 10.14 -8.73
N PHE A 930 21.06 9.30 -8.87
CA PHE A 930 20.03 9.18 -7.83
C PHE A 930 20.60 8.63 -6.52
N MET A 931 21.36 7.56 -6.65
CA MET A 931 22.15 6.92 -5.59
C MET A 931 23.54 6.61 -6.14
N HIS A 932 24.50 6.39 -5.26
CA HIS A 932 25.83 5.94 -5.66
C HIS A 932 25.75 4.60 -6.41
N GLY A 933 26.36 4.52 -7.60
CA GLY A 933 26.32 3.33 -8.45
C GLY A 933 25.05 3.19 -9.29
N MET A 934 24.16 4.18 -9.30
CA MET A 934 23.06 4.26 -10.26
C MET A 934 23.44 5.04 -11.54
N PRO A 935 22.71 4.82 -12.66
CA PRO A 935 22.97 5.49 -13.93
C PRO A 935 23.05 7.02 -13.85
N GLN A 936 23.94 7.57 -14.66
CA GLN A 936 24.12 9.00 -14.93
C GLN A 936 23.57 9.35 -16.32
N TYR A 937 23.64 10.64 -16.70
CA TYR A 937 23.19 11.12 -18.01
C TYR A 937 23.82 10.36 -19.20
N GLN A 938 25.08 9.92 -19.05
CA GLN A 938 25.84 9.29 -20.13
C GLN A 938 25.49 7.81 -20.32
N ASP A 939 24.85 7.15 -19.34
CA ASP A 939 24.53 5.73 -19.33
C ASP A 939 23.24 5.42 -20.12
N MET A 940 23.08 6.06 -21.29
CA MET A 940 21.87 6.00 -22.12
C MET A 940 21.61 4.58 -22.64
N VAL A 941 20.35 4.17 -22.63
CA VAL A 941 19.91 2.87 -23.15
C VAL A 941 19.57 3.00 -24.63
N VAL A 942 20.21 2.19 -25.48
CA VAL A 942 19.84 2.08 -26.90
C VAL A 942 18.67 1.11 -27.04
N VAL A 943 17.49 1.63 -27.39
CA VAL A 943 16.24 0.85 -27.52
C VAL A 943 16.04 0.29 -28.92
N ALA A 944 16.67 0.87 -29.94
CA ALA A 944 16.69 0.34 -31.31
C ALA A 944 17.91 0.83 -32.09
N ARG A 945 18.29 0.09 -33.15
CA ARG A 945 19.36 0.44 -34.10
C ARG A 945 18.90 0.24 -35.53
N GLY A 946 19.38 1.07 -36.45
CA GLY A 946 19.22 0.88 -37.89
C GLY A 946 19.08 2.18 -38.69
N ASN A 947 19.30 2.08 -39.99
CA ASN A 947 19.30 3.23 -40.90
C ASN A 947 17.87 3.70 -41.29
N ASN A 948 16.83 3.00 -40.84
CA ASN A 948 15.43 3.24 -41.17
C ASN A 948 14.53 3.58 -39.97
N LEU A 949 15.08 3.90 -38.79
CA LEU A 949 14.32 4.12 -37.56
C LEU A 949 13.18 5.15 -37.72
N LEU A 950 13.44 6.29 -38.37
CA LEU A 950 12.42 7.32 -38.67
C LEU A 950 11.30 6.80 -39.60
N LYS A 951 11.59 5.83 -40.48
CA LYS A 951 10.55 5.20 -41.32
C LYS A 951 9.68 4.24 -40.52
N LYS A 952 10.23 3.56 -39.50
CA LYS A 952 9.50 2.60 -38.67
C LYS A 952 8.48 3.25 -37.73
N ILE A 953 8.80 4.42 -37.17
CA ILE A 953 7.88 5.17 -36.30
C ILE A 953 6.78 5.91 -37.06
N LYS A 954 6.89 6.02 -38.39
CA LYS A 954 5.95 6.77 -39.21
C LYS A 954 4.54 6.18 -39.08
N HIS A 955 3.57 7.03 -38.73
CA HIS A 955 2.18 6.64 -38.42
C HIS A 955 1.99 5.79 -37.14
N ASN A 956 3.01 5.64 -36.30
CA ASN A 956 2.86 4.96 -35.01
C ASN A 956 2.10 5.84 -34.01
N LYS A 957 0.88 5.43 -33.64
CA LYS A 957 -0.02 6.19 -32.73
C LYS A 957 0.57 6.44 -31.34
N LYS A 958 1.62 5.73 -30.92
CA LYS A 958 2.33 6.00 -29.66
C LYS A 958 3.34 7.15 -29.77
N VAL A 959 3.72 7.58 -30.98
CA VAL A 959 4.63 8.72 -31.17
C VAL A 959 3.81 10.00 -31.33
N VAL A 960 3.93 10.92 -30.36
CA VAL A 960 3.07 12.12 -30.25
C VAL A 960 3.75 13.43 -30.64
N PHE A 961 5.07 13.43 -30.84
CA PHE A 961 5.78 14.49 -31.56
C PHE A 961 7.07 13.96 -32.19
N GLU A 962 7.54 14.69 -33.21
CA GLU A 962 8.88 14.59 -33.77
C GLU A 962 9.50 16.00 -33.85
N GLN A 963 10.67 16.20 -33.26
CA GLN A 963 11.44 17.44 -33.28
C GLN A 963 12.79 17.19 -33.93
N LYS A 964 12.99 17.72 -35.14
CA LYS A 964 14.29 17.68 -35.82
C LYS A 964 15.26 18.68 -35.18
N LEU A 965 16.52 18.28 -35.06
CA LEU A 965 17.62 19.07 -34.53
C LEU A 965 18.57 19.50 -35.67
N ASP A 966 19.35 20.56 -35.46
CA ASP A 966 20.19 21.18 -36.49
C ASP A 966 21.33 20.24 -36.95
N ASN A 967 21.73 19.28 -36.10
CA ASN A 967 22.71 18.24 -36.43
C ASN A 967 22.11 17.02 -37.18
N GLY A 968 20.83 17.06 -37.56
CA GLY A 968 20.14 15.97 -38.24
C GLY A 968 19.59 14.87 -37.30
N ALA A 969 19.84 14.94 -35.99
CA ALA A 969 19.18 14.10 -35.02
C ALA A 969 17.68 14.46 -34.90
N THR A 970 16.88 13.57 -34.30
CA THR A 970 15.45 13.81 -34.05
C THR A 970 15.06 13.34 -32.67
N LEU A 971 14.48 14.24 -31.86
CA LEU A 971 13.86 13.92 -30.58
C LEU A 971 12.39 13.58 -30.82
N ILE A 972 11.90 12.45 -30.29
CA ILE A 972 10.50 12.05 -30.36
C ILE A 972 9.91 11.85 -28.97
N GLY A 973 8.59 12.01 -28.85
CA GLY A 973 7.83 11.71 -27.62
C GLY A 973 7.02 10.43 -27.76
N VAL A 974 7.23 9.47 -26.85
CA VAL A 974 6.50 8.18 -26.83
C VAL A 974 5.49 8.13 -25.68
N LEU A 975 4.25 7.76 -26.01
CA LEU A 975 3.24 7.31 -25.06
C LEU A 975 3.59 5.91 -24.55
N LEU A 976 3.79 5.80 -23.25
CA LEU A 976 4.00 4.53 -22.55
C LEU A 976 2.71 3.70 -22.53
N GLY A 977 2.82 2.39 -22.31
CA GLY A 977 1.69 1.50 -22.09
C GLY A 977 0.88 1.90 -20.84
N ARG A 978 -0.40 1.49 -20.78
CA ARG A 978 -1.31 1.88 -19.68
C ARG A 978 -0.75 1.49 -18.31
N ARG A 979 -0.30 0.24 -18.12
CA ARG A 979 0.36 -0.23 -16.89
C ARG A 979 1.59 0.61 -16.56
N THR A 980 2.53 0.73 -17.51
CA THR A 980 3.77 1.51 -17.34
C THR A 980 3.47 2.93 -16.86
N ASN A 981 2.55 3.62 -17.52
CA ASN A 981 2.18 5.02 -17.27
C ASN A 981 1.60 5.27 -15.85
N LYS A 982 0.96 4.28 -15.21
CA LYS A 982 0.41 4.41 -13.84
C LYS A 982 1.45 4.84 -12.79
N PHE A 983 2.75 4.75 -13.06
CA PHE A 983 3.79 5.17 -12.10
C PHE A 983 3.61 6.63 -11.61
N ILE A 984 3.10 7.53 -12.45
CA ILE A 984 2.91 8.95 -12.10
C ILE A 984 1.83 9.18 -11.02
N SER A 985 0.89 8.24 -10.83
CA SER A 985 -0.06 8.31 -9.70
C SER A 985 0.58 7.75 -8.42
N ARG A 986 1.46 6.74 -8.52
CA ARG A 986 2.18 6.14 -7.38
C ARG A 986 3.20 7.09 -6.75
N ILE A 987 3.98 7.81 -7.56
CA ILE A 987 5.04 8.73 -7.06
C ILE A 987 4.64 10.22 -7.02
N GLY A 988 3.37 10.52 -7.33
CA GLY A 988 2.79 11.85 -7.25
C GLY A 988 2.70 12.62 -8.58
N THR A 989 1.55 13.23 -8.81
CA THR A 989 1.13 13.81 -10.09
C THR A 989 1.78 15.15 -10.48
N ASN A 990 2.35 15.88 -9.52
CA ASN A 990 2.84 17.26 -9.68
C ASN A 990 3.90 17.48 -10.78
N ASN A 991 4.64 16.43 -11.15
CA ASN A 991 5.72 16.49 -12.14
C ASN A 991 5.47 15.52 -13.33
N ALA A 992 4.21 15.07 -13.52
CA ALA A 992 3.82 14.11 -14.55
C ALA A 992 4.19 14.51 -15.99
N ALA A 993 4.46 15.80 -16.24
CA ALA A 993 4.99 16.33 -17.49
C ALA A 993 6.31 15.71 -17.98
N LEU A 994 6.99 14.85 -17.20
CA LEU A 994 8.08 14.01 -17.73
C LEU A 994 7.60 13.04 -18.84
N LEU A 995 6.28 12.83 -18.97
CA LEU A 995 5.66 12.14 -20.09
C LEU A 995 5.05 13.15 -21.08
N PRO A 996 4.95 12.84 -22.39
CA PRO A 996 5.39 11.62 -23.08
C PRO A 996 6.92 11.42 -22.97
N TYR A 997 7.35 10.16 -22.95
CA TYR A 997 8.73 9.79 -22.65
C TYR A 997 9.66 10.13 -23.84
N PRO A 998 10.79 10.83 -23.63
CA PRO A 998 11.63 11.27 -24.73
C PRO A 998 12.56 10.15 -25.26
N VAL A 999 12.65 10.03 -26.59
CA VAL A 999 13.62 9.16 -27.30
C VAL A 999 14.40 10.00 -28.30
N LEU A 1000 15.73 9.94 -28.27
CA LEU A 1000 16.62 10.64 -29.18
C LEU A 1000 17.12 9.69 -30.27
N ILE A 1001 16.80 9.97 -31.54
CA ILE A 1001 17.33 9.26 -32.70
C ILE A 1001 18.53 10.04 -33.23
N GLU A 1002 19.73 9.49 -33.04
CA GLU A 1002 20.99 10.12 -33.43
C GLU A 1002 21.97 9.04 -33.93
N ASN A 1003 22.66 9.28 -35.06
CA ASN A 1003 23.68 8.38 -35.62
C ASN A 1003 23.22 6.92 -35.84
N GLY A 1004 21.96 6.70 -36.23
CA GLY A 1004 21.41 5.36 -36.48
C GLY A 1004 21.02 4.57 -35.21
N GLU A 1005 21.08 5.19 -34.04
CA GLU A 1005 20.61 4.63 -32.77
C GLU A 1005 19.42 5.42 -32.24
N ALA A 1006 18.39 4.73 -31.75
CA ALA A 1006 17.36 5.31 -30.90
C ALA A 1006 17.76 5.12 -29.44
N LYS A 1007 18.01 6.22 -28.74
CA LYS A 1007 18.49 6.26 -27.35
C LYS A 1007 17.41 6.82 -26.43
N ILE A 1008 17.38 6.33 -25.20
CA ILE A 1008 16.71 6.99 -24.09
C ILE A 1008 17.72 7.28 -22.98
N MET A 1009 17.50 8.37 -22.24
CA MET A 1009 18.06 8.47 -20.90
C MET A 1009 17.58 7.27 -20.08
N GLU A 1010 18.48 6.64 -19.33
CA GLU A 1010 18.15 5.47 -18.51
C GLU A 1010 17.01 5.83 -17.55
N PRO A 1011 15.92 5.04 -17.44
CA PRO A 1011 14.71 5.51 -16.77
C PRO A 1011 14.85 5.75 -15.26
N LYS A 1012 15.77 5.08 -14.56
CA LYS A 1012 16.07 5.38 -13.15
C LYS A 1012 16.71 6.77 -13.03
N TYR A 1013 17.64 7.11 -13.92
CA TYR A 1013 18.18 8.48 -14.02
C TYR A 1013 17.09 9.49 -14.40
N TYR A 1014 16.30 9.23 -15.45
CA TYR A 1014 15.32 10.21 -15.95
C TYR A 1014 14.17 10.46 -14.96
N ILE A 1015 13.60 9.42 -14.35
CA ILE A 1015 12.54 9.58 -13.36
C ILE A 1015 13.07 10.37 -12.14
N SER A 1016 14.26 10.03 -11.62
CA SER A 1016 14.80 10.67 -10.43
C SER A 1016 15.26 12.12 -10.66
N VAL A 1017 15.85 12.45 -11.81
CA VAL A 1017 16.22 13.84 -12.13
C VAL A 1017 14.99 14.73 -12.36
N MET A 1018 13.88 14.13 -12.83
CA MET A 1018 12.58 14.80 -12.98
C MET A 1018 11.76 14.82 -11.68
N TYR A 1019 12.06 13.96 -10.70
CA TYR A 1019 11.50 13.96 -9.33
C TYR A 1019 12.64 14.01 -8.29
N PRO A 1020 13.35 15.13 -8.12
CA PRO A 1020 14.56 15.19 -7.29
C PRO A 1020 14.34 15.05 -5.77
N LEU A 1021 13.09 14.95 -5.32
CA LEU A 1021 12.73 14.62 -3.94
C LEU A 1021 12.25 13.17 -3.75
N LEU A 1022 12.16 12.40 -4.84
CA LEU A 1022 11.77 10.99 -4.80
C LEU A 1022 12.70 10.22 -3.86
N GLN A 1023 12.13 9.47 -2.93
CA GLN A 1023 12.89 8.64 -2.01
C GLN A 1023 13.14 7.26 -2.60
N MET A 1024 14.18 6.56 -2.11
CA MET A 1024 14.41 5.17 -2.51
C MET A 1024 13.21 4.27 -2.18
N SER A 1025 12.53 4.49 -1.05
CA SER A 1025 11.30 3.80 -0.69
C SER A 1025 10.20 3.97 -1.74
N GLU A 1026 9.99 5.21 -2.20
CA GLU A 1026 9.01 5.54 -3.24
C GLU A 1026 9.43 4.94 -4.59
N PHE A 1027 10.71 5.01 -4.95
CA PHE A 1027 11.25 4.39 -6.17
C PHE A 1027 11.04 2.86 -6.17
N MET A 1028 11.17 2.18 -5.02
CA MET A 1028 10.92 0.74 -4.94
C MET A 1028 9.46 0.36 -5.26
N THR A 1029 8.47 1.25 -5.05
CA THR A 1029 7.07 1.01 -5.45
C THR A 1029 6.83 0.98 -6.96
N ILE A 1030 7.85 1.42 -7.73
CA ILE A 1030 7.87 1.46 -9.19
C ILE A 1030 9.10 0.73 -9.76
N ALA A 1031 9.70 -0.22 -9.02
CA ALA A 1031 10.94 -0.89 -9.40
C ALA A 1031 10.88 -1.61 -10.78
N THR A 1032 9.70 -2.09 -11.18
CA THR A 1032 9.45 -2.75 -12.48
C THR A 1032 9.28 -1.76 -13.64
N VAL A 1033 8.98 -0.49 -13.36
CA VAL A 1033 8.65 0.54 -14.37
C VAL A 1033 9.84 0.90 -15.28
N PRO A 1034 11.10 1.05 -14.80
CA PRO A 1034 12.23 1.28 -15.69
C PRO A 1034 12.38 0.25 -16.81
N GLY A 1035 12.23 -1.04 -16.49
CA GLY A 1035 12.25 -2.11 -17.49
C GLY A 1035 11.09 -2.02 -18.48
N ALA A 1036 9.88 -1.69 -17.99
CA ALA A 1036 8.70 -1.49 -18.83
C ALA A 1036 8.86 -0.29 -19.78
N ILE A 1037 9.45 0.82 -19.34
CA ILE A 1037 9.75 2.00 -20.17
C ILE A 1037 10.72 1.64 -21.31
N ILE A 1038 11.79 0.90 -21.02
CA ILE A 1038 12.74 0.43 -22.05
C ILE A 1038 11.99 -0.43 -23.10
N ARG A 1039 11.10 -1.32 -22.66
CA ARG A 1039 10.28 -2.15 -23.56
C ARG A 1039 9.31 -1.32 -24.40
N ASP A 1040 8.58 -0.38 -23.81
CA ASP A 1040 7.62 0.47 -24.52
C ASP A 1040 8.29 1.37 -25.57
N CYS A 1041 9.39 2.02 -25.20
CA CYS A 1041 10.20 2.83 -26.12
C CYS A 1041 10.89 1.98 -27.21
N GLY A 1042 11.16 0.70 -26.95
CA GLY A 1042 11.63 -0.25 -27.99
C GLY A 1042 10.50 -0.76 -28.90
N LYS A 1043 9.29 -0.98 -28.36
CA LYS A 1043 8.12 -1.49 -29.10
C LYS A 1043 7.73 -0.57 -30.28
N VAL A 1044 8.00 0.75 -30.25
CA VAL A 1044 7.66 1.66 -31.37
C VAL A 1044 8.55 1.54 -32.61
N PHE A 1045 9.70 0.82 -32.51
CA PHE A 1045 10.63 0.56 -33.62
C PHE A 1045 10.61 -0.90 -34.12
N LYS A 1046 9.61 -1.67 -33.69
CA LYS A 1046 9.32 -3.01 -34.19
C LYS A 1046 8.27 -2.91 -35.28
#